data_AF-A0A1Q4FZV4-F1
#
_entry.id   AF-A0A1Q4FZV4-F1
#
_cell.length_a   1.000
_cell.length_b   1.000
_cell.length_c   1.000
_cell.angle_alpha   90.00
_cell.angle_beta   90.00
_cell.angle_gamma   90.00
#
_symmetry.space_group_name_H-M   'P 1'
#
loop_
_entity.id
_entity.type
_entity.pdbx_description
1 polymer ?
#
loop_
_entity_poly.entity_id
_entity_poly.type
_entity_poly.pdbx_seq_one_letter_code
_entity_poly.pdbx_strand_id
1 'polypeptide(L)'
;MFAALAAIVPCLALAEPTIGLQSGQPASFLIPGSSFSTSYYVDVRPGDAQLQVQVHNLSSDDVDIVLRYGTPFADRTANEGATPDGDLFLDYAHYWGLSAGGDESILVQKSSPIPLRAGRWYIAVLNQTGQAQNLTLTATLRDSVPQAALQFTYLASGSCTGSGWFDTTPATPIDGNPGTTLGEQRRNALQKAGDLLATQLKLPIALRVNACWEALGGNRTDGARIAQAQPNGYLYDSADFSVPWLPDKYTWYSVTEMVRLSGTPQCGTFGNSCGTPDIQTTFNSDIDPPNSVVNAPFYYGYTGTNKPARSIDFISTTMHELTHGLGFLGLVNTDADSNEPLGARAAARNGQEYDDAFSRQLVTVNAQTRSYKPFLGADTSDAERAATLVSQDGLRWAGVAAMTSPRNERRDRPIPDNFPLMFAPCDRAAMTDPCTTLPGSTLSHTVQPGDLMNAYDNGTSNRDLGLALPMLDALGWSNADAPPPTYALPVAGNWFDRTHGGHGLDFQLYSRDAVNGDLYFVIFYTFEDDNQPEYYLGLGRLIDGKFIGAKQANGIALMRLRYNAASHSTAIDRTSSGQLFIDFNQAAQSPACRSADRSGASALAVMKWSIRGDSATWCLEPAVPAAAHTTPDFSGHWYGGNPNDLGWGMELLSLNGPAGQRRLVAVVYYPDLQGRSRWAITALSDVDPASTPALSLNEVTGYCRTCPPPAGGTTARAIGTIRLKLTQPTRVEPADGVNRVSIAISIPGVADFRRDDVPLTLLSAPPDP
;
A
#
# COMPACT_ATOMS: atom_id res chain seq x y z
N MET A 1 22.49 -12.50 23.63
CA MET A 1 21.15 -12.16 23.09
C MET A 1 20.32 -11.39 24.12
N PHE A 2 19.90 -11.97 25.25
CA PHE A 2 19.09 -11.28 26.28
C PHE A 2 19.66 -9.93 26.75
N ALA A 3 20.96 -9.83 27.06
CA ALA A 3 21.56 -8.55 27.47
C ALA A 3 21.60 -7.49 26.35
N ALA A 4 21.69 -7.92 25.09
CA ALA A 4 21.62 -7.00 23.95
C ALA A 4 20.19 -6.48 23.76
N LEU A 5 19.18 -7.35 23.90
CA LEU A 5 17.77 -6.95 23.92
C LEU A 5 17.46 -6.01 25.10
N ALA A 6 17.85 -6.37 26.32
CA ALA A 6 17.59 -5.57 27.52
C ALA A 6 18.24 -4.18 27.50
N ALA A 7 19.38 -4.02 26.80
CA ALA A 7 20.01 -2.72 26.60
C ALA A 7 19.27 -1.83 25.58
N ILE A 8 18.51 -2.42 24.66
CA ILE A 8 17.86 -1.72 23.54
C ILE A 8 16.38 -1.43 23.80
N VAL A 9 15.68 -2.32 24.53
CA VAL A 9 14.24 -2.17 24.88
C VAL A 9 13.88 -0.78 25.45
N PRO A 10 14.69 -0.17 26.36
CA PRO A 10 14.40 1.18 26.86
C PRO A 10 14.46 2.27 25.78
N CYS A 11 15.30 2.08 24.75
CA CYS A 11 15.42 2.96 23.59
C CYS A 11 14.31 2.73 22.55
N LEU A 12 13.20 2.08 22.89
CA LEU A 12 12.06 1.88 21.98
C LEU A 12 10.77 2.50 22.51
N ALA A 13 10.87 3.34 23.53
CA ALA A 13 9.76 4.11 24.05
C ALA A 13 9.30 5.11 22.97
N LEU A 14 8.02 5.05 22.61
CA LEU A 14 7.38 6.16 21.91
C LEU A 14 7.04 7.20 22.97
N ALA A 15 7.35 8.48 22.74
CA ALA A 15 6.94 9.51 23.68
C ALA A 15 5.48 9.90 23.43
N GLU A 16 4.70 10.03 24.51
CA GLU A 16 3.39 10.64 24.38
C GLU A 16 3.54 12.14 24.03
N PRO A 17 2.80 12.63 23.01
CA PRO A 17 2.78 14.04 22.68
C PRO A 17 2.21 14.83 23.86
N THR A 18 2.78 16.00 24.14
CA THR A 18 2.44 16.80 25.31
C THR A 18 1.56 18.01 24.99
N ILE A 19 1.41 18.36 23.70
CA ILE A 19 0.75 19.59 23.26
C ILE A 19 -0.56 19.24 22.52
N GLY A 20 -1.69 19.42 23.21
CA GLY A 20 -3.02 19.28 22.61
C GLY A 20 -3.43 20.54 21.85
N LEU A 21 -3.75 20.40 20.57
CA LEU A 21 -4.25 21.48 19.72
C LEU A 21 -5.73 21.72 19.99
N GLN A 22 -6.11 23.00 20.10
CA GLN A 22 -7.50 23.42 20.15
C GLN A 22 -8.01 23.65 18.72
N SER A 23 -9.23 23.17 18.43
CA SER A 23 -9.82 23.28 17.09
C SER A 23 -9.81 24.73 16.58
N GLY A 24 -9.21 24.93 15.40
CA GLY A 24 -9.12 26.23 14.71
C GLY A 24 -8.17 27.25 15.34
N GLN A 25 -7.46 26.89 16.42
CA GLN A 25 -6.49 27.78 17.06
C GLN A 25 -5.07 27.46 16.57
N PRO A 26 -4.36 28.42 15.95
CA PRO A 26 -2.99 28.22 15.50
C PRO A 26 -2.01 28.08 16.68
N ALA A 27 -1.13 27.08 16.62
CA ALA A 27 0.01 26.92 17.51
C ALA A 27 1.31 27.29 16.79
N SER A 28 1.96 28.36 17.22
CA SER A 28 3.23 28.82 16.63
C SER A 28 4.43 28.24 17.38
N PHE A 29 5.43 27.77 16.65
CA PHE A 29 6.65 27.20 17.21
C PHE A 29 7.83 27.30 16.24
N LEU A 30 9.04 27.18 16.77
CA LEU A 30 10.27 27.06 16.01
C LEU A 30 10.67 25.59 15.95
N ILE A 31 10.92 25.08 14.76
CA ILE A 31 11.53 23.76 14.56
C ILE A 31 12.98 23.93 14.11
N PRO A 32 13.98 23.34 14.80
CA PRO A 32 15.37 23.40 14.36
C PRO A 32 15.55 22.78 12.98
N GLY A 33 16.62 23.15 12.27
CA GLY A 33 17.03 22.48 11.04
C GLY A 33 17.39 21.02 11.27
N SER A 34 17.15 20.18 10.27
CA SER A 34 17.41 18.74 10.28
C SER A 34 16.84 18.09 11.54
N SER A 35 15.55 18.34 11.78
CA SER A 35 14.87 17.99 13.01
C SER A 35 13.40 17.71 12.77
N PHE A 36 12.78 17.02 13.73
CA PHE A 36 11.34 16.78 13.74
C PHE A 36 10.73 17.13 15.11
N SER A 37 9.41 17.26 15.16
CA SER A 37 8.61 17.33 16.38
C SER A 37 7.47 16.32 16.33
N THR A 38 7.32 15.52 17.38
CA THR A 38 6.19 14.58 17.59
C THR A 38 5.29 15.03 18.75
N SER A 39 5.40 16.29 19.18
CA SER A 39 4.81 16.77 20.43
C SER A 39 3.32 17.09 20.34
N TYR A 40 2.72 17.09 19.14
CA TYR A 40 1.38 17.61 18.91
C TYR A 40 0.33 16.51 18.73
N TYR A 41 -0.87 16.76 19.25
CA TYR A 41 -2.04 15.93 19.01
C TYR A 41 -3.33 16.74 18.93
N VAL A 42 -4.39 16.13 18.42
CA VAL A 42 -5.76 16.65 18.48
C VAL A 42 -6.70 15.53 18.91
N ASP A 43 -7.60 15.81 19.85
CA ASP A 43 -8.61 14.85 20.30
C ASP A 43 -9.92 15.08 19.51
N VAL A 44 -10.34 14.05 18.80
CA VAL A 44 -11.55 14.04 17.96
C VAL A 44 -12.73 13.52 18.76
N ARG A 45 -13.91 14.14 18.60
CA ARG A 45 -15.17 13.77 19.26
C ARG A 45 -16.03 12.93 18.31
N PRO A 46 -16.97 12.12 18.82
CA PRO A 46 -17.86 11.30 17.98
C PRO A 46 -18.69 12.10 16.94
N GLY A 47 -19.01 13.36 17.25
CA GLY A 47 -19.79 14.26 16.38
C GLY A 47 -18.99 14.91 15.25
N ASP A 48 -17.66 14.96 15.35
CA ASP A 48 -16.84 15.58 14.32
C ASP A 48 -16.87 14.72 13.04
N ALA A 49 -17.10 15.35 11.89
CA ALA A 49 -17.18 14.70 10.58
C ALA A 49 -15.91 14.92 9.73
N GLN A 50 -15.12 15.94 10.07
CA GLN A 50 -13.90 16.31 9.36
C GLN A 50 -12.83 16.82 10.33
N LEU A 51 -11.59 16.42 10.08
CA LEU A 51 -10.36 17.01 10.64
C LEU A 51 -9.51 17.54 9.49
N GLN A 52 -9.15 18.82 9.55
CA GLN A 52 -8.17 19.43 8.67
C GLN A 52 -6.95 19.85 9.49
N VAL A 53 -5.78 19.29 9.17
CA VAL A 53 -4.49 19.68 9.75
C VAL A 53 -3.73 20.50 8.73
N GLN A 54 -3.23 21.66 9.13
CA GLN A 54 -2.49 22.58 8.27
C GLN A 54 -1.24 23.06 8.98
N VAL A 55 -0.11 23.05 8.27
CA VAL A 55 1.07 23.81 8.65
C VAL A 55 1.21 24.98 7.68
N HIS A 56 1.50 26.15 8.22
CA HIS A 56 1.91 27.30 7.44
C HIS A 56 3.33 27.68 7.82
N ASN A 57 4.25 27.66 6.85
CA ASN A 57 5.63 28.08 7.09
C ASN A 57 5.79 29.58 6.84
N LEU A 58 6.13 30.30 7.90
CA LEU A 58 6.37 31.74 7.86
C LEU A 58 7.72 32.11 7.23
N SER A 59 8.54 31.12 6.89
CA SER A 59 9.92 31.23 6.37
C SER A 59 10.11 30.60 4.97
N SER A 60 9.05 30.07 4.35
CA SER A 60 8.93 29.61 2.95
C SER A 60 9.72 28.38 2.48
N ASP A 61 10.52 27.74 3.35
CA ASP A 61 11.23 26.50 3.04
C ASP A 61 10.37 25.24 3.26
N ASP A 62 10.84 24.11 2.73
CA ASP A 62 10.19 22.79 2.77
C ASP A 62 10.02 22.23 4.19
N VAL A 63 8.77 21.95 4.58
CA VAL A 63 8.42 21.27 5.83
C VAL A 63 7.29 20.29 5.61
N ASP A 64 7.41 19.11 6.20
CA ASP A 64 6.45 18.03 6.03
C ASP A 64 5.56 17.87 7.27
N ILE A 65 4.35 17.35 7.07
CA ILE A 65 3.49 16.87 8.16
C ILE A 65 3.07 15.43 7.93
N VAL A 66 3.04 14.66 9.01
CA VAL A 66 2.49 13.31 9.05
C VAL A 66 1.47 13.18 10.18
N LEU A 67 0.43 12.37 9.93
CA LEU A 67 -0.72 12.23 10.81
C LEU A 67 -1.04 10.76 11.01
N ARG A 68 -1.36 10.37 12.25
CA ARG A 68 -1.83 9.00 12.56
C ARG A 68 -2.82 8.97 13.73
N TYR A 69 -3.60 7.90 13.80
CA TYR A 69 -4.56 7.66 14.87
C TYR A 69 -4.08 6.61 15.87
N GLY A 70 -4.40 6.83 17.16
CA GLY A 70 -4.39 5.79 18.21
C GLY A 70 -3.03 5.48 18.84
N THR A 71 -1.94 5.45 18.07
CA THR A 71 -0.58 5.19 18.57
C THR A 71 0.33 6.39 18.27
N PRO A 72 1.18 6.84 19.22
CA PRO A 72 2.09 7.97 18.99
C PRO A 72 3.18 7.65 17.95
N PHE A 73 3.82 8.70 17.43
CA PHE A 73 5.05 8.55 16.64
C PHE A 73 6.26 8.27 17.56
N ALA A 74 7.30 7.65 17.01
CA ALA A 74 8.55 7.42 17.75
C ALA A 74 9.26 8.73 18.11
N ASP A 75 9.83 8.80 19.32
CA ASP A 75 10.56 9.97 19.81
C ASP A 75 12.06 9.91 19.45
N ARG A 76 12.73 11.06 19.54
CA ARG A 76 14.19 11.20 19.38
C ARG A 76 14.99 10.28 20.30
N THR A 77 14.48 9.93 21.48
CA THR A 77 15.17 9.06 22.44
C THR A 77 15.23 7.59 21.99
N ALA A 78 14.42 7.20 21.00
CA ALA A 78 14.54 5.90 20.35
C ALA A 78 15.54 5.88 19.18
N ASN A 79 15.92 7.07 18.69
CA ASN A 79 16.84 7.31 17.59
C ASN A 79 17.78 8.46 17.97
N GLU A 80 18.48 8.35 19.10
CA GLU A 80 19.31 9.44 19.64
C GLU A 80 20.40 9.83 18.64
N GLY A 81 20.17 10.95 17.94
CA GLY A 81 21.08 11.56 16.96
C GLY A 81 20.53 11.73 15.55
N ALA A 82 19.32 11.27 15.23
CA ALA A 82 18.83 11.22 13.86
C ALA A 82 18.40 12.58 13.30
N THR A 83 18.95 12.94 12.14
CA THR A 83 18.23 13.67 11.09
C THR A 83 16.83 13.06 10.90
N PRO A 84 15.82 13.80 10.42
CA PRO A 84 14.52 13.22 10.12
C PRO A 84 14.72 12.00 9.21
N ASP A 85 14.44 10.82 9.73
CA ASP A 85 14.40 9.60 8.94
C ASP A 85 13.02 9.61 8.28
N GLY A 86 12.90 10.32 7.16
CA GLY A 86 11.63 10.52 6.45
C GLY A 86 10.93 9.19 6.20
N ASP A 87 11.68 8.18 5.76
CA ASP A 87 11.17 6.82 5.52
C ASP A 87 10.50 6.23 6.77
N LEU A 88 11.13 6.38 7.93
CA LEU A 88 10.57 5.88 9.19
C LEU A 88 9.21 6.53 9.50
N PHE A 89 9.10 7.85 9.38
CA PHE A 89 7.84 8.56 9.65
C PHE A 89 6.75 8.20 8.67
N LEU A 90 7.08 8.06 7.39
CA LEU A 90 6.15 7.64 6.35
C LEU A 90 5.67 6.20 6.57
N ASP A 91 6.53 5.30 7.02
CA ASP A 91 6.16 3.92 7.34
C ASP A 91 5.13 3.82 8.48
N TYR A 92 5.16 4.75 9.44
CA TYR A 92 4.21 4.84 10.57
C TYR A 92 2.96 5.68 10.29
N ALA A 93 2.99 6.55 9.28
CA ALA A 93 1.93 7.51 9.05
C ALA A 93 0.65 6.84 8.52
N HIS A 94 -0.49 7.44 8.81
CA HIS A 94 -1.76 7.12 8.14
C HIS A 94 -2.05 8.10 7.01
N TYR A 95 -1.55 9.33 7.12
CA TYR A 95 -1.63 10.38 6.11
C TYR A 95 -0.38 11.27 6.17
N TRP A 96 -0.04 11.92 5.06
CA TRP A 96 1.03 12.91 5.00
C TRP A 96 0.75 14.05 4.03
N GLY A 97 1.45 15.16 4.23
CA GLY A 97 1.64 16.25 3.28
C GLY A 97 3.12 16.54 3.18
N LEU A 98 3.68 16.41 1.97
CA LEU A 98 5.11 16.43 1.68
C LEU A 98 5.52 17.43 0.58
N SER A 99 4.65 18.37 0.20
CA SER A 99 4.88 19.22 -0.96
C SER A 99 6.24 19.93 -0.90
N ALA A 100 6.80 20.28 -2.05
CA ALA A 100 8.09 20.98 -2.09
C ALA A 100 8.03 22.44 -1.56
N GLY A 101 6.89 22.87 -1.00
CA GLY A 101 6.70 24.18 -0.39
C GLY A 101 6.67 24.08 1.13
N GLY A 102 6.58 25.23 1.81
CA GLY A 102 6.48 25.23 3.27
C GLY A 102 5.08 25.06 3.86
N ASP A 103 4.05 24.97 3.01
CA ASP A 103 2.66 24.87 3.45
C ASP A 103 2.12 23.49 3.13
N GLU A 104 1.69 22.77 4.16
CA GLU A 104 1.09 21.45 4.02
C GLU A 104 -0.33 21.39 4.56
N SER A 105 -1.11 20.48 3.99
CA SER A 105 -2.45 20.19 4.49
C SER A 105 -2.82 18.73 4.35
N ILE A 106 -3.53 18.22 5.36
CA ILE A 106 -4.13 16.88 5.38
C ILE A 106 -5.60 17.02 5.78
N LEU A 107 -6.46 16.33 5.05
CA LEU A 107 -7.90 16.25 5.29
C LEU A 107 -8.32 14.82 5.61
N VAL A 108 -8.88 14.60 6.81
CA VAL A 108 -9.42 13.30 7.21
C VAL A 108 -10.91 13.40 7.48
N GLN A 109 -11.66 12.44 6.98
CA GLN A 109 -13.11 12.37 7.06
C GLN A 109 -13.55 10.98 7.51
N LYS A 110 -14.82 10.85 7.91
CA LYS A 110 -15.39 9.53 8.22
C LYS A 110 -15.37 8.58 7.03
N SER A 111 -15.40 9.10 5.80
CA SER A 111 -15.29 8.35 4.55
C SER A 111 -13.85 8.13 4.08
N SER A 112 -12.83 8.64 4.79
CA SER A 112 -11.45 8.39 4.43
C SER A 112 -11.05 6.93 4.72
N PRO A 113 -10.09 6.34 3.99
CA PRO A 113 -9.69 4.93 4.14
C PRO A 113 -9.29 4.55 5.56
N ILE A 114 -8.60 5.46 6.25
CA ILE A 114 -8.36 5.40 7.69
C ILE A 114 -9.30 6.44 8.30
N PRO A 115 -10.51 6.06 8.71
CA PRO A 115 -11.61 7.00 8.90
C PRO A 115 -11.40 7.88 10.13
N LEU A 116 -11.87 9.12 10.03
CA LEU A 116 -12.00 10.01 11.18
C LEU A 116 -12.89 9.35 12.23
N ARG A 117 -12.37 9.23 13.44
CA ARG A 117 -13.07 8.63 14.57
C ARG A 117 -12.65 9.26 15.87
N ALA A 118 -13.52 9.15 16.86
CA ALA A 118 -13.30 9.69 18.19
C ALA A 118 -12.04 9.07 18.82
N GLY A 119 -11.23 9.92 19.45
CA GLY A 119 -9.94 9.53 20.00
C GLY A 119 -8.82 10.46 19.55
N ARG A 120 -7.60 10.10 19.93
CA ARG A 120 -6.42 10.94 19.72
C ARG A 120 -5.80 10.73 18.35
N TRP A 121 -5.56 11.83 17.65
CA TRP A 121 -4.79 11.90 16.42
C TRP A 121 -3.47 12.60 16.69
N TYR A 122 -2.37 11.94 16.33
CA TYR A 122 -1.00 12.36 16.59
C TYR A 122 -0.43 13.02 15.34
N ILE A 123 0.28 14.13 15.51
CA ILE A 123 0.86 14.92 14.42
C ILE A 123 2.37 14.97 14.63
N ALA A 124 3.12 14.65 13.60
CA ALA A 124 4.54 14.98 13.55
C ALA A 124 4.83 15.97 12.42
N VAL A 125 5.79 16.86 12.69
CA VAL A 125 6.25 17.89 11.75
C VAL A 125 7.73 17.65 11.50
N LEU A 126 8.12 17.57 10.24
CA LEU A 126 9.50 17.28 9.83
C LEU A 126 10.10 18.52 9.15
N ASN A 127 11.31 18.87 9.55
CA ASN A 127 12.12 19.89 8.90
C ASN A 127 13.42 19.26 8.43
N GLN A 128 13.44 18.89 7.16
CA GLN A 128 14.60 18.27 6.53
C GLN A 128 15.65 19.32 6.11
N THR A 129 15.27 20.60 6.08
CA THR A 129 16.19 21.69 5.73
C THR A 129 17.24 21.91 6.80
N GLY A 130 18.42 22.43 6.42
CA GLY A 130 19.47 22.76 7.37
C GLY A 130 19.18 23.99 8.24
N GLN A 131 18.07 24.70 7.99
CA GLN A 131 17.70 25.94 8.67
C GLN A 131 16.53 25.73 9.62
N ALA A 132 16.47 26.52 10.69
CA ALA A 132 15.32 26.50 11.57
C ALA A 132 14.11 27.19 10.92
N GLN A 133 12.92 26.63 11.09
CA GLN A 133 11.69 27.11 10.46
C GLN A 133 10.70 27.61 11.51
N ASN A 134 10.07 28.75 11.26
CA ASN A 134 8.99 29.29 12.09
C ASN A 134 7.65 28.86 11.50
N LEU A 135 6.92 28.03 12.24
CA LEU A 135 5.72 27.37 11.74
C LEU A 135 4.50 27.76 12.55
N THR A 136 3.34 27.70 11.90
CA THR A 136 2.05 27.68 12.56
C THR A 136 1.34 26.38 12.22
N LEU A 137 1.03 25.56 13.23
CA LEU A 137 0.25 24.33 13.09
C LEU A 137 -1.18 24.55 13.59
N THR A 138 -2.17 24.23 12.76
CA THR A 138 -3.59 24.35 13.09
C THR A 138 -4.29 23.02 12.81
N ALA A 139 -5.07 22.53 13.77
CA ALA A 139 -6.02 21.45 13.57
C ALA A 139 -7.44 22.02 13.64
N THR A 140 -8.26 21.81 12.62
CA THR A 140 -9.65 22.31 12.54
C THR A 140 -10.61 21.13 12.45
N LEU A 141 -11.49 21.01 13.43
CA LEU A 141 -12.58 20.03 13.47
C LEU A 141 -13.89 20.67 13.04
N ARG A 142 -14.70 19.94 12.26
CA ARG A 142 -16.03 20.36 11.82
C ARG A 142 -17.02 19.22 11.93
N ASP A 143 -18.28 19.56 12.25
CA ASP A 143 -19.40 18.60 12.30
C ASP A 143 -19.99 18.29 10.91
N SER A 144 -19.45 18.90 9.85
CA SER A 144 -19.83 18.68 8.45
C SER A 144 -18.62 18.77 7.54
N VAL A 145 -18.65 18.04 6.42
CA VAL A 145 -17.66 18.15 5.33
C VAL A 145 -18.07 19.28 4.37
N PRO A 146 -17.31 20.40 4.28
CA PRO A 146 -17.56 21.42 3.27
C PRO A 146 -17.31 20.87 1.86
N GLN A 147 -18.15 21.26 0.91
CA GLN A 147 -17.97 20.92 -0.50
C GLN A 147 -16.85 21.78 -1.10
N ALA A 148 -15.84 21.12 -1.66
CA ALA A 148 -14.79 21.71 -2.47
C ALA A 148 -15.24 21.88 -3.94
N ALA A 149 -14.40 22.55 -4.74
CA ALA A 149 -14.69 22.84 -6.15
C ALA A 149 -13.61 22.28 -7.08
N LEU A 150 -13.96 22.09 -8.35
CA LEU A 150 -13.00 21.92 -9.42
C LEU A 150 -12.43 23.29 -9.80
N GLN A 151 -11.11 23.38 -9.84
CA GLN A 151 -10.36 24.61 -10.13
C GLN A 151 -9.77 24.51 -11.54
N PHE A 152 -10.19 25.41 -12.43
CA PHE A 152 -9.77 25.37 -13.83
C PHE A 152 -8.59 26.29 -14.11
N THR A 153 -7.59 25.77 -14.82
CA THR A 153 -6.50 26.52 -15.44
C THR A 153 -6.55 26.32 -16.96
N TYR A 154 -5.93 27.25 -17.69
CA TYR A 154 -6.02 27.34 -19.16
C TYR A 154 -4.64 27.38 -19.80
N LEU A 155 -3.78 26.45 -19.40
CA LEU A 155 -2.38 26.41 -19.80
C LEU A 155 -2.21 25.65 -21.12
N ALA A 156 -1.38 26.19 -22.01
CA ALA A 156 -0.98 25.49 -23.23
C ALA A 156 -0.10 24.28 -22.89
N SER A 157 -0.26 23.20 -23.65
CA SER A 157 0.54 21.98 -23.54
C SER A 157 0.64 21.32 -24.91
N GLY A 158 1.86 21.17 -25.43
CA GLY A 158 2.07 20.65 -26.79
C GLY A 158 1.34 21.49 -27.86
N SER A 159 0.54 20.83 -28.68
CA SER A 159 -0.35 21.41 -29.70
C SER A 159 -1.63 22.04 -29.12
N CYS A 160 -1.94 21.79 -27.85
CA CYS A 160 -3.14 22.27 -27.19
C CYS A 160 -2.95 23.69 -26.61
N THR A 161 -3.93 24.58 -26.80
CA THR A 161 -3.82 26.01 -26.46
C THR A 161 -4.95 26.52 -25.57
N GLY A 162 -4.67 27.56 -24.79
CA GLY A 162 -5.68 28.23 -23.94
C GLY A 162 -6.51 29.31 -24.65
N SER A 163 -6.20 29.64 -25.91
CA SER A 163 -6.79 30.80 -26.61
C SER A 163 -8.29 30.68 -26.83
N GLY A 164 -8.81 29.46 -27.08
CA GLY A 164 -10.24 29.21 -27.25
C GLY A 164 -11.09 29.62 -26.04
N TRP A 165 -10.50 29.63 -24.84
CA TRP A 165 -11.16 30.12 -23.62
C TRP A 165 -11.30 31.63 -23.58
N PHE A 166 -10.47 32.38 -24.31
CA PHE A 166 -10.45 33.84 -24.32
C PHE A 166 -10.88 34.43 -25.68
N ASP A 167 -11.60 33.64 -26.48
CA ASP A 167 -12.16 34.06 -27.76
C ASP A 167 -13.12 35.26 -27.57
N THR A 168 -12.81 36.37 -28.24
CA THR A 168 -13.54 37.64 -28.14
C THR A 168 -14.68 37.77 -29.14
N THR A 169 -14.94 36.74 -29.95
CA THR A 169 -16.06 36.71 -30.90
C THR A 169 -17.38 36.99 -30.15
N PRO A 170 -18.13 38.05 -30.53
CA PRO A 170 -19.38 38.40 -29.86
C PRO A 170 -20.39 37.24 -29.90
N ALA A 171 -21.03 36.96 -28.77
CA ALA A 171 -22.06 35.95 -28.63
C ALA A 171 -23.22 36.51 -27.78
N THR A 172 -24.46 36.20 -28.15
CA THR A 172 -25.63 36.55 -27.33
C THR A 172 -25.77 35.57 -26.16
N PRO A 173 -26.06 36.03 -24.93
CA PRO A 173 -26.36 35.14 -23.81
C PRO A 173 -27.36 34.05 -24.18
N ILE A 174 -27.10 32.81 -23.74
CA ILE A 174 -27.87 31.64 -24.15
C ILE A 174 -28.28 30.82 -22.94
N ASP A 175 -29.60 30.61 -22.79
CA ASP A 175 -30.18 29.63 -21.86
C ASP A 175 -29.58 29.69 -20.43
N GLY A 176 -29.51 30.91 -19.89
CA GLY A 176 -28.98 31.20 -18.55
C GLY A 176 -27.47 31.46 -18.47
N ASN A 177 -26.69 31.14 -19.51
CA ASN A 177 -25.28 31.50 -19.59
C ASN A 177 -25.16 32.99 -19.98
N PRO A 178 -24.63 33.86 -19.09
CA PRO A 178 -24.61 35.31 -19.31
C PRO A 178 -23.47 35.79 -20.23
N GLY A 179 -22.62 34.87 -20.72
CA GLY A 179 -21.45 35.23 -21.53
C GLY A 179 -21.81 36.00 -22.80
N THR A 180 -21.06 37.07 -23.05
CA THR A 180 -21.24 37.99 -24.20
C THR A 180 -20.21 37.77 -25.31
N THR A 181 -19.24 36.88 -25.08
CA THR A 181 -18.32 36.36 -26.08
C THR A 181 -18.31 34.83 -26.06
N LEU A 182 -17.83 34.21 -27.15
CA LEU A 182 -17.69 32.75 -27.23
C LEU A 182 -16.77 32.21 -26.11
N GLY A 183 -15.65 32.89 -25.84
CA GLY A 183 -14.74 32.53 -24.75
C GLY A 183 -15.40 32.62 -23.37
N GLU A 184 -16.19 33.67 -23.11
CA GLU A 184 -16.97 33.77 -21.87
C GLU A 184 -17.98 32.63 -21.72
N GLN A 185 -18.71 32.30 -22.78
CA GLN A 185 -19.69 31.21 -22.74
C GLN A 185 -19.02 29.86 -22.47
N ARG A 186 -17.87 29.59 -23.10
CA ARG A 186 -17.05 28.39 -22.88
C ARG A 186 -16.59 28.27 -21.43
N ARG A 187 -15.96 29.31 -20.88
CA ARG A 187 -15.49 29.30 -19.47
C ARG A 187 -16.65 29.13 -18.49
N ASN A 188 -17.77 29.80 -18.72
CA ASN A 188 -18.97 29.70 -17.91
C ASN A 188 -19.57 28.28 -17.93
N ALA A 189 -19.64 27.66 -19.11
CA ALA A 189 -20.15 26.30 -19.27
C ALA A 189 -19.21 25.25 -18.63
N LEU A 190 -17.89 25.41 -18.80
CA LEU A 190 -16.88 24.58 -18.12
C LEU A 190 -17.03 24.65 -16.60
N GLN A 191 -17.12 25.87 -16.04
CA GLN A 191 -17.32 26.06 -14.61
C GLN A 191 -18.63 25.40 -14.14
N LYS A 192 -19.71 25.56 -14.91
CA LYS A 192 -21.00 24.95 -14.59
C LYS A 192 -20.94 23.42 -14.55
N ALA A 193 -20.19 22.80 -15.46
CA ALA A 193 -19.95 21.35 -15.43
C ALA A 193 -19.17 20.93 -14.18
N GLY A 194 -18.13 21.68 -13.81
CA GLY A 194 -17.37 21.47 -12.58
C GLY A 194 -18.24 21.60 -11.33
N ASP A 195 -19.10 22.60 -11.25
CA ASP A 195 -20.02 22.79 -10.12
C ASP A 195 -21.02 21.62 -9.98
N LEU A 196 -21.53 21.11 -11.11
CA LEU A 196 -22.44 19.96 -11.12
C LEU A 196 -21.74 18.69 -10.62
N LEU A 197 -20.54 18.40 -11.11
CA LEU A 197 -19.75 17.26 -10.62
C LEU A 197 -19.41 17.40 -9.14
N ALA A 198 -18.92 18.56 -8.72
CA ALA A 198 -18.60 18.82 -7.32
C ALA A 198 -19.81 18.59 -6.41
N THR A 199 -21.01 18.96 -6.87
CA THR A 199 -22.27 18.79 -6.12
C THR A 199 -22.68 17.33 -6.05
N GLN A 200 -22.66 16.62 -7.18
CA GLN A 200 -23.09 15.22 -7.23
C GLN A 200 -22.15 14.29 -6.48
N LEU A 201 -20.84 14.57 -6.54
CA LEU A 201 -19.81 13.83 -5.79
C LEU A 201 -19.67 14.31 -4.34
N LYS A 202 -20.32 15.42 -3.96
CA LYS A 202 -20.08 16.13 -2.68
C LYS A 202 -18.59 16.26 -2.41
N LEU A 203 -17.87 16.79 -3.40
CA LEU A 203 -16.42 16.71 -3.49
C LEU A 203 -15.75 17.21 -2.20
N PRO A 204 -14.95 16.38 -1.49
CA PRO A 204 -14.38 16.77 -0.20
C PRO A 204 -13.10 17.61 -0.29
N ILE A 205 -12.39 17.49 -1.41
CA ILE A 205 -11.08 18.12 -1.65
C ILE A 205 -11.05 18.72 -3.06
N ALA A 206 -10.41 19.89 -3.21
CA ALA A 206 -10.35 20.55 -4.51
C ALA A 206 -9.51 19.74 -5.51
N LEU A 207 -9.95 19.73 -6.76
CA LEU A 207 -9.20 19.14 -7.87
C LEU A 207 -8.85 20.22 -8.88
N ARG A 208 -7.63 20.18 -9.39
CA ARG A 208 -7.13 21.10 -10.41
C ARG A 208 -7.26 20.47 -11.78
N VAL A 209 -7.90 21.19 -12.68
CA VAL A 209 -8.12 20.78 -14.05
C VAL A 209 -7.42 21.76 -14.97
N ASN A 210 -6.48 21.27 -15.78
CA ASN A 210 -5.99 22.05 -16.91
C ASN A 210 -6.84 21.75 -18.14
N ALA A 211 -7.48 22.78 -18.67
CA ALA A 211 -8.37 22.69 -19.82
C ALA A 211 -7.82 23.46 -21.01
N CYS A 212 -7.79 22.86 -22.19
CA CYS A 212 -7.25 23.48 -23.40
C CYS A 212 -8.03 23.06 -24.66
N TRP A 213 -7.69 23.69 -25.79
CA TRP A 213 -8.32 23.47 -27.10
C TRP A 213 -7.28 23.01 -28.12
N GLU A 214 -7.65 22.01 -28.92
CA GLU A 214 -6.82 21.47 -30.00
C GLU A 214 -7.69 21.07 -31.20
N ALA A 215 -7.16 21.19 -32.42
CA ALA A 215 -7.81 20.67 -33.61
C ALA A 215 -7.64 19.14 -33.65
N LEU A 216 -8.65 18.39 -33.16
CA LEU A 216 -8.63 16.92 -33.14
C LEU A 216 -9.21 16.31 -34.43
N GLY A 217 -9.57 17.15 -35.41
CA GLY A 217 -10.09 16.73 -36.69
C GLY A 217 -11.49 16.10 -36.58
N GLY A 218 -11.78 15.25 -37.56
CA GLY A 218 -13.08 14.61 -37.75
C GLY A 218 -13.76 15.02 -39.04
N ASN A 219 -14.83 14.33 -39.40
CA ASN A 219 -15.65 14.63 -40.56
C ASN A 219 -17.08 14.09 -40.39
N ARG A 220 -17.97 14.41 -41.33
CA ARG A 220 -19.39 14.02 -41.27
C ARG A 220 -19.64 12.52 -41.39
N THR A 221 -18.75 11.78 -42.06
CA THR A 221 -18.90 10.34 -42.31
C THR A 221 -18.40 9.53 -41.14
N ASP A 222 -17.20 9.85 -40.66
CA ASP A 222 -16.50 9.06 -39.64
C ASP A 222 -16.71 9.58 -38.22
N GLY A 223 -17.32 10.76 -38.07
CA GLY A 223 -17.48 11.45 -36.80
C GLY A 223 -16.23 12.21 -36.38
N ALA A 224 -16.18 12.61 -35.11
CA ALA A 224 -15.05 13.33 -34.52
C ALA A 224 -14.87 12.92 -33.05
N ARG A 225 -13.63 12.91 -32.58
CA ARG A 225 -13.35 12.97 -31.13
C ARG A 225 -13.78 14.36 -30.65
N ILE A 226 -14.82 14.40 -29.82
CA ILE A 226 -15.44 15.66 -29.37
C ILE A 226 -14.56 16.33 -28.31
N ALA A 227 -14.05 15.53 -27.39
CA ALA A 227 -13.12 15.92 -26.35
C ALA A 227 -12.36 14.67 -25.88
N GLN A 228 -11.42 14.88 -24.96
CA GLN A 228 -10.76 13.82 -24.21
C GLN A 228 -10.29 14.39 -22.87
N ALA A 229 -10.35 13.59 -21.82
CA ALA A 229 -9.63 13.88 -20.59
C ALA A 229 -9.02 12.62 -19.97
N GLN A 230 -8.00 12.86 -19.16
CA GLN A 230 -7.31 11.84 -18.41
C GLN A 230 -6.81 12.40 -17.07
N PRO A 231 -6.62 11.54 -16.06
CA PRO A 231 -5.80 11.87 -14.91
C PRO A 231 -4.39 12.25 -15.38
N ASN A 232 -3.77 13.22 -14.73
CA ASN A 232 -2.44 13.69 -15.09
C ASN A 232 -1.30 12.83 -14.51
N GLY A 233 -1.62 11.64 -14.02
CA GLY A 233 -0.66 10.71 -13.44
C GLY A 233 -1.33 9.55 -12.73
N TYR A 234 -0.49 8.60 -12.32
CA TYR A 234 -0.89 7.41 -11.57
C TYR A 234 0.12 7.15 -10.45
N LEU A 235 -0.36 6.56 -9.36
CA LEU A 235 0.43 6.11 -8.22
C LEU A 235 0.10 4.65 -7.94
N TYR A 236 1.05 3.91 -7.37
CA TYR A 236 0.82 2.59 -6.80
C TYR A 236 1.63 2.44 -5.52
N ASP A 237 1.12 1.63 -4.59
CA ASP A 237 1.88 1.13 -3.46
C ASP A 237 2.88 0.06 -3.94
N SER A 238 4.11 0.14 -3.43
CA SER A 238 5.15 -0.85 -3.69
C SER A 238 5.93 -1.16 -2.42
N ALA A 239 6.81 -2.16 -2.47
CA ALA A 239 7.71 -2.44 -1.35
C ALA A 239 8.70 -1.29 -1.06
N ASP A 240 8.99 -0.46 -2.07
CA ASP A 240 9.90 0.68 -1.93
C ASP A 240 9.22 2.00 -1.60
N PHE A 241 7.90 2.08 -1.82
CA PHE A 241 7.09 3.25 -1.50
C PHE A 241 5.73 2.77 -1.03
N SER A 242 5.57 2.63 0.30
CA SER A 242 4.31 2.20 0.89
C SER A 242 3.35 3.36 1.02
N VAL A 243 2.08 3.19 0.63
CA VAL A 243 1.05 4.23 0.66
C VAL A 243 -0.14 3.74 1.50
N PRO A 244 -0.26 4.14 2.78
CA PRO A 244 -1.09 3.48 3.78
C PRO A 244 -2.60 3.72 3.62
N TRP A 245 -2.99 4.78 2.92
CA TRP A 245 -4.39 5.10 2.66
C TRP A 245 -4.93 4.47 1.36
N LEU A 246 -4.12 3.78 0.56
CA LEU A 246 -4.65 3.07 -0.60
C LEU A 246 -5.38 1.80 -0.12
N PRO A 247 -6.68 1.64 -0.44
CA PRO A 247 -7.47 0.49 0.03
C PRO A 247 -6.88 -0.85 -0.41
N ASP A 248 -6.44 -0.93 -1.66
CA ASP A 248 -5.74 -2.09 -2.22
C ASP A 248 -4.26 -1.78 -2.44
N LYS A 249 -3.37 -2.59 -1.85
CA LYS A 249 -1.92 -2.46 -2.07
C LYS A 249 -1.54 -2.95 -3.48
N TYR A 250 -0.34 -2.61 -3.96
CA TYR A 250 0.18 -3.09 -5.25
C TYR A 250 -0.79 -2.88 -6.43
N THR A 251 -1.48 -1.74 -6.42
CA THR A 251 -2.53 -1.39 -7.38
C THR A 251 -2.32 0.03 -7.85
N TRP A 252 -2.50 0.25 -9.15
CA TRP A 252 -2.52 1.57 -9.76
C TRP A 252 -3.80 2.32 -9.43
N TYR A 253 -3.64 3.55 -8.96
CA TYR A 253 -4.68 4.54 -8.79
C TYR A 253 -4.35 5.74 -9.66
N SER A 254 -5.38 6.32 -10.28
CA SER A 254 -5.29 7.64 -10.87
C SER A 254 -4.96 8.68 -9.80
N VAL A 255 -4.32 9.76 -10.22
CA VAL A 255 -3.91 10.81 -9.29
C VAL A 255 -5.10 11.49 -8.58
N THR A 256 -6.28 11.54 -9.21
CA THR A 256 -7.49 12.11 -8.62
C THR A 256 -8.08 11.20 -7.54
N GLU A 257 -8.12 9.89 -7.75
CA GLU A 257 -8.46 8.90 -6.71
C GLU A 257 -7.49 9.04 -5.54
N MET A 258 -6.18 9.14 -5.82
CA MET A 258 -5.16 9.33 -4.81
C MET A 258 -5.37 10.61 -3.99
N VAL A 259 -5.59 11.76 -4.63
CA VAL A 259 -5.89 13.04 -3.93
C VAL A 259 -7.13 12.92 -3.04
N ARG A 260 -8.16 12.23 -3.52
CA ARG A 260 -9.37 11.95 -2.74
C ARG A 260 -9.08 11.06 -1.52
N LEU A 261 -8.27 10.03 -1.68
CA LEU A 261 -7.97 9.03 -0.64
C LEU A 261 -6.95 9.55 0.39
N SER A 262 -5.97 10.35 -0.04
CA SER A 262 -4.93 10.93 0.82
C SER A 262 -5.42 12.15 1.60
N GLY A 263 -6.42 12.87 1.07
CA GLY A 263 -6.88 14.12 1.66
C GLY A 263 -5.86 15.26 1.56
N THR A 264 -4.89 15.15 0.66
CA THR A 264 -3.91 16.21 0.37
C THR A 264 -3.83 16.42 -1.15
N PRO A 265 -3.53 17.64 -1.66
CA PRO A 265 -3.29 17.84 -3.08
C PRO A 265 -2.17 16.93 -3.59
N GLN A 266 -2.13 16.69 -4.91
CA GLN A 266 -1.14 15.81 -5.54
C GLN A 266 0.29 16.08 -5.09
N CYS A 267 0.66 17.35 -4.97
CA CYS A 267 1.99 17.75 -4.51
C CYS A 267 2.31 17.29 -3.08
N GLY A 268 1.34 17.33 -2.18
CA GLY A 268 1.48 16.83 -0.81
C GLY A 268 1.66 15.30 -0.74
N THR A 269 1.28 14.57 -1.80
CA THR A 269 1.52 13.12 -1.87
C THR A 269 2.90 12.77 -2.43
N PHE A 270 3.32 13.45 -3.50
CA PHE A 270 4.56 13.13 -4.23
C PHE A 270 5.80 13.93 -3.81
N GLY A 271 5.62 14.95 -2.99
CA GLY A 271 6.66 15.91 -2.63
C GLY A 271 7.22 16.71 -3.80
N ASN A 272 6.33 17.18 -4.65
CA ASN A 272 6.67 18.03 -5.79
C ASN A 272 5.99 19.40 -5.69
N SER A 273 6.17 20.24 -6.72
CA SER A 273 5.55 21.56 -6.76
C SER A 273 4.04 21.50 -6.97
N CYS A 274 3.28 22.29 -6.21
CA CYS A 274 1.84 22.40 -6.32
C CYS A 274 1.34 23.16 -7.58
N GLY A 275 2.05 23.10 -8.71
CA GLY A 275 1.61 23.68 -10.00
C GLY A 275 0.95 22.67 -10.95
N THR A 276 1.15 21.37 -10.71
CA THR A 276 0.67 20.30 -11.59
C THR A 276 -0.85 20.13 -11.47
N PRO A 277 -1.60 20.05 -12.58
CA PRO A 277 -3.03 19.74 -12.54
C PRO A 277 -3.27 18.26 -12.23
N ASP A 278 -4.41 17.94 -11.61
CA ASP A 278 -4.82 16.55 -11.35
C ASP A 278 -5.48 15.93 -12.59
N ILE A 279 -6.20 16.73 -13.38
CA ILE A 279 -6.86 16.33 -14.62
C ILE A 279 -6.36 17.19 -15.78
N GLN A 280 -6.08 16.55 -16.91
CA GLN A 280 -5.83 17.21 -18.19
C GLN A 280 -7.02 16.95 -19.11
N THR A 281 -7.65 18.01 -19.63
CA THR A 281 -8.78 17.91 -20.57
C THR A 281 -8.52 18.75 -21.82
N THR A 282 -8.86 18.18 -22.98
CA THR A 282 -8.71 18.82 -24.30
C THR A 282 -10.05 18.77 -25.02
N PHE A 283 -10.51 19.91 -25.51
CA PHE A 283 -11.72 20.02 -26.33
C PHE A 283 -11.36 20.23 -27.79
N ASN A 284 -12.12 19.61 -28.70
CA ASN A 284 -11.89 19.73 -30.12
C ASN A 284 -12.33 21.10 -30.65
N SER A 285 -11.38 21.92 -31.08
CA SER A 285 -11.65 23.25 -31.64
C SER A 285 -12.35 23.20 -33.00
N ASP A 286 -12.37 22.04 -33.68
CA ASP A 286 -12.97 21.88 -34.99
C ASP A 286 -14.50 21.70 -34.96
N ILE A 287 -15.07 21.49 -33.77
CA ILE A 287 -16.52 21.28 -33.58
C ILE A 287 -17.31 22.57 -33.79
N ASP A 288 -16.79 23.69 -33.29
CA ASP A 288 -17.44 24.98 -33.42
C ASP A 288 -17.19 25.63 -34.79
N PRO A 289 -18.03 26.60 -35.19
CA PRO A 289 -17.73 27.45 -36.34
C PRO A 289 -16.40 28.21 -36.13
N PRO A 290 -15.64 28.47 -37.20
CA PRO A 290 -16.00 28.25 -38.60
C PRO A 290 -15.75 26.83 -39.12
N ASN A 291 -15.03 25.97 -38.39
CA ASN A 291 -14.62 24.66 -38.89
C ASN A 291 -15.80 23.69 -39.01
N SER A 292 -16.56 23.52 -37.92
CA SER A 292 -17.78 22.70 -37.83
C SER A 292 -17.71 21.35 -38.57
N VAL A 293 -16.67 20.56 -38.30
CA VAL A 293 -16.31 19.35 -39.08
C VAL A 293 -17.40 18.28 -39.11
N VAL A 294 -18.24 18.23 -38.08
CA VAL A 294 -19.40 17.31 -37.96
C VAL A 294 -20.76 18.02 -38.13
N ASN A 295 -20.78 19.33 -38.41
CA ASN A 295 -22.00 20.13 -38.53
C ASN A 295 -22.95 20.04 -37.31
N ALA A 296 -22.35 19.95 -36.12
CA ALA A 296 -23.02 19.95 -34.83
C ALA A 296 -22.16 20.76 -33.83
N PRO A 297 -22.37 22.08 -33.72
CA PRO A 297 -21.54 22.92 -32.84
C PRO A 297 -21.82 22.62 -31.37
N PHE A 298 -20.94 23.11 -30.49
CA PHE A 298 -21.18 23.03 -29.06
C PHE A 298 -22.33 23.94 -28.62
N TYR A 299 -23.12 23.44 -27.68
CA TYR A 299 -24.15 24.16 -26.97
C TYR A 299 -23.69 24.48 -25.55
N TYR A 300 -23.61 25.78 -25.23
CA TYR A 300 -23.05 26.31 -23.97
C TYR A 300 -24.11 26.75 -22.94
N GLY A 301 -25.39 26.44 -23.16
CA GLY A 301 -26.49 26.85 -22.30
C GLY A 301 -26.56 26.08 -20.97
N TYR A 302 -27.02 26.73 -19.90
CA TYR A 302 -27.00 26.16 -18.54
C TYR A 302 -28.11 25.16 -18.25
N THR A 303 -29.22 25.14 -19.00
CA THR A 303 -30.35 24.25 -18.69
C THR A 303 -30.46 23.07 -19.67
N GLY A 304 -30.05 23.26 -20.93
CA GLY A 304 -30.25 22.25 -21.99
C GLY A 304 -31.67 22.28 -22.58
N THR A 305 -32.60 23.03 -21.98
CA THR A 305 -34.02 23.09 -22.41
C THR A 305 -34.16 23.58 -23.84
N ASN A 306 -33.33 24.53 -24.24
CA ASN A 306 -33.35 25.16 -25.57
C ASN A 306 -32.23 24.66 -26.48
N LYS A 307 -31.63 23.51 -26.16
CA LYS A 307 -30.55 22.92 -26.97
C LYS A 307 -31.06 22.60 -28.38
N PRO A 308 -30.42 23.11 -29.45
CA PRO A 308 -30.77 22.74 -30.81
C PRO A 308 -30.57 21.25 -31.07
N ALA A 309 -31.47 20.63 -31.83
CA ALA A 309 -31.44 19.19 -32.13
C ALA A 309 -30.14 18.70 -32.82
N ARG A 310 -29.40 19.59 -33.49
CA ARG A 310 -28.10 19.31 -34.12
C ARG A 310 -26.97 20.07 -33.42
N SER A 311 -26.81 19.84 -32.12
CA SER A 311 -25.73 20.42 -31.32
C SER A 311 -25.26 19.45 -30.26
N ILE A 312 -24.01 19.60 -29.83
CA ILE A 312 -23.38 18.77 -28.81
C ILE A 312 -23.48 19.52 -27.48
N ASP A 313 -23.94 18.87 -26.41
CA ASP A 313 -24.09 19.54 -25.11
C ASP A 313 -22.73 19.65 -24.42
N PHE A 314 -22.13 20.84 -24.41
CA PHE A 314 -20.77 21.02 -23.91
C PHE A 314 -20.64 20.68 -22.41
N ILE A 315 -21.67 20.97 -21.62
CA ILE A 315 -21.66 20.67 -20.18
C ILE A 315 -21.68 19.16 -19.97
N SER A 316 -22.54 18.43 -20.69
CA SER A 316 -22.63 16.97 -20.59
C SER A 316 -21.33 16.31 -21.06
N THR A 317 -20.77 16.74 -22.20
CA THR A 317 -19.46 16.29 -22.68
C THR A 317 -18.38 16.56 -21.64
N THR A 318 -18.32 17.78 -21.09
CA THR A 318 -17.32 18.12 -20.06
C THR A 318 -17.47 17.24 -18.82
N MET A 319 -18.69 16.98 -18.36
CA MET A 319 -18.91 16.10 -17.21
C MET A 319 -18.45 14.66 -17.51
N HIS A 320 -18.72 14.16 -18.73
CA HIS A 320 -18.27 12.85 -19.19
C HIS A 320 -16.74 12.76 -19.19
N GLU A 321 -16.06 13.71 -19.83
CA GLU A 321 -14.60 13.71 -19.90
C GLU A 321 -13.98 13.84 -18.51
N LEU A 322 -14.44 14.78 -17.69
CA LEU A 322 -13.92 14.93 -16.33
C LEU A 322 -14.16 13.67 -15.47
N THR A 323 -15.19 12.86 -15.78
CA THR A 323 -15.39 11.57 -15.11
C THR A 323 -14.31 10.54 -15.49
N HIS A 324 -13.80 10.53 -16.72
CA HIS A 324 -12.55 9.80 -17.04
C HIS A 324 -11.38 10.35 -16.24
N GLY A 325 -11.26 11.69 -16.14
CA GLY A 325 -10.25 12.34 -15.29
C GLY A 325 -10.31 11.97 -13.80
N LEU A 326 -11.48 11.57 -13.30
CA LEU A 326 -11.71 11.10 -11.93
C LEU A 326 -11.35 9.61 -11.71
N GLY A 327 -10.83 8.92 -12.73
CA GLY A 327 -10.42 7.52 -12.65
C GLY A 327 -11.38 6.53 -13.30
N PHE A 328 -12.43 6.99 -14.01
CA PHE A 328 -13.32 6.10 -14.77
C PHE A 328 -12.64 5.60 -16.06
N LEU A 329 -11.54 4.86 -15.91
CA LEU A 329 -10.79 4.23 -16.98
C LEU A 329 -9.97 3.05 -16.42
N GLY A 330 -9.82 1.99 -17.20
CA GLY A 330 -8.90 0.90 -16.87
C GLY A 330 -7.53 1.06 -17.54
N LEU A 331 -6.51 0.43 -16.95
CA LEU A 331 -5.13 0.47 -17.47
C LEU A 331 -4.71 -0.83 -18.17
N VAL A 332 -5.60 -1.81 -18.24
CA VAL A 332 -5.39 -3.01 -19.05
C VAL A 332 -5.24 -2.63 -20.52
N ASN A 333 -4.27 -3.26 -21.19
CA ASN A 333 -3.98 -2.95 -22.58
C ASN A 333 -5.18 -3.28 -23.48
N THR A 334 -5.70 -2.24 -24.14
CA THR A 334 -6.78 -2.32 -25.14
C THR A 334 -6.29 -1.93 -26.54
N ASP A 335 -5.01 -1.60 -26.69
CA ASP A 335 -4.42 -1.16 -27.95
C ASP A 335 -3.68 -2.31 -28.63
N ALA A 336 -4.24 -2.78 -29.75
CA ALA A 336 -3.68 -3.87 -30.54
C ALA A 336 -2.37 -3.49 -31.24
N ASP A 337 -2.08 -2.18 -31.38
CA ASP A 337 -0.87 -1.66 -32.01
C ASP A 337 0.26 -1.40 -31.00
N SER A 338 0.00 -1.63 -29.71
CA SER A 338 1.03 -1.54 -28.67
C SER A 338 2.01 -2.72 -28.72
N ASN A 339 3.15 -2.58 -28.05
CA ASN A 339 4.15 -3.65 -27.94
C ASN A 339 3.78 -4.72 -26.87
N GLU A 340 2.68 -4.52 -26.15
CA GLU A 340 2.22 -5.41 -25.08
C GLU A 340 1.06 -6.29 -25.57
N PRO A 341 0.86 -7.50 -25.02
CA PRO A 341 -0.30 -8.32 -25.36
C PRO A 341 -1.62 -7.60 -25.02
N LEU A 342 -2.64 -7.75 -25.86
CA LEU A 342 -3.99 -7.34 -25.49
C LEU A 342 -4.42 -8.03 -24.20
N GLY A 343 -5.08 -7.29 -23.31
CA GLY A 343 -5.47 -7.79 -22.01
C GLY A 343 -4.35 -7.82 -20.96
N ALA A 344 -3.11 -7.44 -21.30
CA ALA A 344 -2.02 -7.33 -20.33
C ALA A 344 -2.28 -6.24 -19.29
N ARG A 345 -1.76 -6.45 -18.08
CA ARG A 345 -1.81 -5.45 -16.99
C ARG A 345 -0.85 -4.29 -17.27
N ALA A 346 -1.11 -3.15 -16.64
CA ALA A 346 -0.17 -2.04 -16.68
C ALA A 346 1.11 -2.37 -15.89
N ALA A 347 2.25 -2.24 -16.57
CA ALA A 347 3.57 -2.41 -15.97
C ALA A 347 4.15 -1.07 -15.48
N ALA A 348 4.85 -1.11 -14.34
CA ALA A 348 5.72 -0.02 -13.92
C ALA A 348 6.98 0.06 -14.81
N ARG A 349 7.77 1.12 -14.64
CA ARG A 349 9.01 1.35 -15.43
C ARG A 349 10.03 0.21 -15.35
N ASN A 350 10.00 -0.59 -14.30
CA ASN A 350 10.85 -1.76 -14.11
C ASN A 350 10.29 -3.05 -14.76
N GLY A 351 9.19 -2.95 -15.51
CA GLY A 351 8.50 -4.08 -16.15
C GLY A 351 7.58 -4.88 -15.23
N GLN A 352 7.47 -4.51 -13.95
CA GLN A 352 6.63 -5.22 -12.99
C GLN A 352 5.16 -4.83 -13.18
N GLU A 353 4.30 -5.83 -13.38
CA GLU A 353 2.87 -5.64 -13.58
C GLU A 353 2.11 -5.47 -12.26
N TYR A 354 1.10 -4.58 -12.28
CA TYR A 354 0.19 -4.34 -11.17
C TYR A 354 -1.25 -4.32 -11.65
N ASP A 355 -2.17 -4.57 -10.72
CA ASP A 355 -3.59 -4.38 -10.97
C ASP A 355 -3.91 -2.88 -11.03
N ASP A 356 -5.06 -2.48 -11.57
CA ASP A 356 -5.57 -1.10 -11.48
C ASP A 356 -6.93 -1.04 -10.80
N ALA A 357 -7.19 0.04 -10.05
CA ALA A 357 -8.35 0.18 -9.18
C ALA A 357 -9.68 -0.01 -9.93
N PHE A 358 -9.76 0.51 -11.16
CA PHE A 358 -10.94 0.38 -12.02
C PHE A 358 -11.17 -1.05 -12.49
N SER A 359 -10.16 -1.68 -13.08
CA SER A 359 -10.28 -3.03 -13.65
C SER A 359 -10.43 -4.11 -12.59
N ARG A 360 -10.04 -3.85 -11.33
CA ARG A 360 -10.35 -4.72 -10.17
C ARG A 360 -11.86 -4.82 -9.92
N GLN A 361 -12.65 -3.83 -10.33
CA GLN A 361 -14.11 -3.85 -10.23
C GLN A 361 -14.78 -4.63 -11.38
N LEU A 362 -14.02 -5.16 -12.33
CA LEU A 362 -14.55 -5.86 -13.49
C LEU A 362 -14.54 -7.38 -13.30
N VAL A 363 -15.48 -8.04 -13.97
CA VAL A 363 -15.54 -9.50 -14.07
C VAL A 363 -15.66 -9.94 -15.52
N THR A 364 -15.11 -11.12 -15.79
CA THR A 364 -15.37 -11.89 -17.01
C THR A 364 -16.56 -12.81 -16.75
N VAL A 365 -17.64 -12.63 -17.52
CA VAL A 365 -18.84 -13.47 -17.47
C VAL A 365 -18.86 -14.41 -18.66
N ASN A 366 -19.04 -15.70 -18.37
CA ASN A 366 -19.38 -16.69 -19.38
C ASN A 366 -20.91 -16.82 -19.44
N ALA A 367 -21.52 -16.31 -20.52
CA ALA A 367 -22.96 -16.29 -20.67
C ALA A 367 -23.58 -17.70 -20.81
N GLN A 368 -22.81 -18.67 -21.34
CA GLN A 368 -23.28 -20.04 -21.56
C GLN A 368 -23.38 -20.83 -20.25
N THR A 369 -22.37 -20.72 -19.38
CA THR A 369 -22.34 -21.42 -18.08
C THR A 369 -22.95 -20.60 -16.95
N ARG A 370 -23.23 -19.31 -17.18
CA ARG A 370 -23.66 -18.33 -16.17
C ARG A 370 -22.69 -18.27 -14.98
N SER A 371 -21.40 -18.45 -15.24
CA SER A 371 -20.33 -18.30 -14.27
C SER A 371 -19.55 -17.01 -14.52
N TYR A 372 -18.86 -16.52 -13.49
CA TYR A 372 -18.01 -15.35 -13.61
C TYR A 372 -16.72 -15.52 -12.81
N LYS A 373 -15.69 -14.78 -13.19
CA LYS A 373 -14.43 -14.66 -12.44
C LYS A 373 -13.91 -13.22 -12.46
N PRO A 374 -13.12 -12.78 -11.44
CA PRO A 374 -12.52 -11.46 -11.43
C PRO A 374 -11.67 -11.22 -12.69
N PHE A 375 -11.82 -10.07 -13.33
CA PHE A 375 -11.11 -9.74 -14.57
C PHE A 375 -9.59 -9.68 -14.37
N LEU A 376 -9.14 -9.14 -13.24
CA LEU A 376 -7.73 -9.14 -12.80
C LEU A 376 -7.38 -10.30 -11.85
N GLY A 377 -8.24 -11.32 -11.72
CA GLY A 377 -7.98 -12.47 -10.86
C GLY A 377 -6.74 -13.27 -11.28
N ALA A 378 -6.14 -13.98 -10.32
CA ALA A 378 -4.96 -14.82 -10.55
C ALA A 378 -5.20 -15.90 -11.63
N ASP A 379 -6.44 -16.41 -11.72
CA ASP A 379 -6.84 -17.43 -12.70
C ASP A 379 -7.39 -16.84 -14.01
N THR A 380 -7.25 -15.54 -14.23
CA THR A 380 -7.63 -14.89 -15.49
C THR A 380 -6.38 -14.51 -16.27
N SER A 381 -6.18 -15.14 -17.43
CA SER A 381 -5.04 -14.86 -18.32
C SER A 381 -5.26 -13.59 -19.15
N ASP A 382 -4.18 -13.04 -19.74
CA ASP A 382 -4.28 -11.89 -20.67
C ASP A 382 -5.16 -12.24 -21.87
N ALA A 383 -5.05 -13.46 -22.41
CA ALA A 383 -5.85 -13.93 -23.52
C ALA A 383 -7.36 -13.98 -23.19
N GLU A 384 -7.73 -14.38 -21.97
CA GLU A 384 -9.12 -14.37 -21.53
C GLU A 384 -9.63 -12.94 -21.30
N ARG A 385 -8.78 -12.03 -20.79
CA ARG A 385 -9.12 -10.60 -20.73
C ARG A 385 -9.34 -10.05 -22.13
N ALA A 386 -8.45 -10.33 -23.08
CA ALA A 386 -8.57 -9.90 -24.47
C ALA A 386 -9.88 -10.38 -25.11
N ALA A 387 -10.25 -11.65 -24.92
CA ALA A 387 -11.53 -12.18 -25.39
C ALA A 387 -12.73 -11.48 -24.73
N THR A 388 -12.61 -11.12 -23.46
CA THR A 388 -13.66 -10.42 -22.70
C THR A 388 -13.84 -8.97 -23.21
N LEU A 389 -12.75 -8.29 -23.58
CA LEU A 389 -12.77 -6.91 -24.08
C LEU A 389 -13.54 -6.75 -25.41
N VAL A 390 -13.80 -7.84 -26.13
CA VAL A 390 -14.58 -7.87 -27.38
C VAL A 390 -15.80 -8.78 -27.30
N SER A 391 -16.29 -9.05 -26.10
CA SER A 391 -17.30 -10.09 -25.87
C SER A 391 -18.75 -9.62 -25.99
N GLN A 392 -19.01 -8.32 -26.23
CA GLN A 392 -20.32 -7.65 -26.13
C GLN A 392 -20.92 -7.68 -24.72
N ASP A 393 -21.10 -8.89 -24.18
CA ASP A 393 -21.83 -9.20 -22.97
C ASP A 393 -21.00 -9.89 -21.87
N GLY A 394 -19.72 -10.18 -22.10
CA GLY A 394 -18.87 -10.83 -21.11
C GLY A 394 -18.22 -9.86 -20.13
N LEU A 395 -17.97 -8.61 -20.53
CA LEU A 395 -17.37 -7.59 -19.65
C LEU A 395 -18.44 -6.91 -18.79
N ARG A 396 -18.28 -7.01 -17.47
CA ARG A 396 -19.26 -6.50 -16.50
C ARG A 396 -18.61 -5.85 -15.28
N TRP A 397 -19.34 -4.94 -14.64
CA TRP A 397 -18.95 -4.30 -13.39
C TRP A 397 -19.51 -5.06 -12.18
N ALA A 398 -18.66 -5.50 -11.26
CA ALA A 398 -19.03 -6.26 -10.07
C ALA A 398 -19.06 -5.45 -8.76
N GLY A 399 -18.67 -4.17 -8.78
CA GLY A 399 -18.73 -3.30 -7.61
C GLY A 399 -20.15 -3.24 -7.04
N VAL A 400 -20.31 -3.61 -5.76
CA VAL A 400 -21.61 -3.89 -5.13
C VAL A 400 -22.56 -2.70 -5.16
N ALA A 401 -22.05 -1.48 -4.96
CA ALA A 401 -22.84 -0.25 -4.98
C ALA A 401 -23.54 -0.04 -6.34
N ALA A 402 -22.81 -0.22 -7.45
CA ALA A 402 -23.38 -0.10 -8.79
C ALA A 402 -24.27 -1.30 -9.14
N MET A 403 -23.86 -2.53 -8.79
CA MET A 403 -24.64 -3.75 -9.01
C MET A 403 -26.04 -3.66 -8.38
N THR A 404 -26.13 -3.17 -7.15
CA THR A 404 -27.40 -3.08 -6.40
C THR A 404 -28.13 -1.74 -6.58
N SER A 405 -27.53 -0.80 -7.31
CA SER A 405 -28.07 0.55 -7.47
C SER A 405 -29.46 0.54 -8.11
N PRO A 406 -30.39 1.40 -7.65
CA PRO A 406 -31.64 1.61 -8.35
C PRO A 406 -31.47 2.10 -9.80
N ARG A 407 -30.31 2.68 -10.13
CA ARG A 407 -29.95 3.17 -11.48
C ARG A 407 -29.44 2.08 -12.41
N ASN A 408 -29.19 0.87 -11.90
CA ASN A 408 -28.85 -0.29 -12.71
C ASN A 408 -30.13 -0.96 -13.20
N GLU A 409 -30.41 -0.89 -14.51
CA GLU A 409 -31.59 -1.50 -15.14
C GLU A 409 -31.62 -3.04 -14.99
N ARG A 410 -30.50 -3.65 -14.63
CA ARG A 410 -30.35 -5.10 -14.49
C ARG A 410 -30.37 -5.59 -13.05
N ARG A 411 -30.49 -4.70 -12.05
CA ARG A 411 -30.33 -5.03 -10.62
C ARG A 411 -31.20 -6.19 -10.13
N ASP A 412 -32.39 -6.37 -10.71
CA ASP A 412 -33.39 -7.38 -10.30
C ASP A 412 -33.16 -8.76 -10.96
N ARG A 413 -32.13 -8.90 -11.79
CA ARG A 413 -31.73 -10.19 -12.40
C ARG A 413 -30.92 -11.04 -11.41
N PRO A 414 -30.82 -12.37 -11.59
CA PRO A 414 -29.89 -13.18 -10.80
C PRO A 414 -28.44 -12.91 -11.20
N ILE A 415 -27.49 -13.10 -10.27
CA ILE A 415 -26.06 -13.11 -10.57
C ILE A 415 -25.77 -14.23 -11.60
N PRO A 416 -24.94 -13.99 -12.63
CA PRO A 416 -24.16 -12.77 -12.92
C PRO A 416 -24.87 -11.73 -13.82
N ASP A 417 -26.14 -11.94 -14.18
CA ASP A 417 -26.86 -11.11 -15.16
C ASP A 417 -27.24 -9.72 -14.63
N ASN A 418 -27.14 -9.50 -13.31
CA ASN A 418 -27.39 -8.21 -12.65
C ASN A 418 -26.18 -7.27 -12.63
N PHE A 419 -25.00 -7.73 -13.03
CA PHE A 419 -23.85 -6.84 -13.16
C PHE A 419 -24.07 -5.83 -14.31
N PRO A 420 -23.80 -4.52 -14.10
CA PRO A 420 -23.82 -3.53 -15.17
C PRO A 420 -22.92 -3.90 -16.35
N LEU A 421 -23.32 -3.49 -17.55
CA LEU A 421 -22.53 -3.72 -18.75
C LEU A 421 -21.45 -2.68 -18.90
N MET A 422 -20.26 -3.15 -19.19
CA MET A 422 -19.18 -2.31 -19.69
C MET A 422 -19.05 -2.50 -21.19
N PHE A 423 -18.58 -1.47 -21.87
CA PHE A 423 -18.44 -1.46 -23.30
C PHE A 423 -17.31 -2.40 -23.73
N ALA A 424 -17.70 -3.48 -24.40
CA ALA A 424 -16.83 -4.45 -25.03
C ALA A 424 -17.26 -4.58 -26.50
N PRO A 425 -16.68 -3.79 -27.42
CA PRO A 425 -17.16 -3.69 -28.80
C PRO A 425 -17.13 -5.04 -29.51
N CYS A 426 -18.28 -5.45 -30.02
CA CYS A 426 -18.45 -6.55 -30.98
C CYS A 426 -19.84 -6.35 -31.60
N ASP A 427 -19.88 -5.88 -32.84
CA ASP A 427 -21.15 -5.61 -33.52
C ASP A 427 -21.80 -6.93 -33.95
N ARG A 428 -23.03 -7.21 -33.48
CA ARG A 428 -23.83 -8.35 -33.96
C ARG A 428 -24.38 -8.12 -35.38
N ALA A 429 -24.46 -6.87 -35.85
CA ALA A 429 -25.01 -6.51 -37.15
C ALA A 429 -23.97 -6.57 -38.28
N ALA A 430 -22.71 -6.23 -38.00
CA ALA A 430 -21.59 -6.42 -38.92
C ALA A 430 -20.99 -7.83 -38.77
N MET A 431 -21.68 -8.86 -39.27
CA MET A 431 -21.18 -10.24 -39.36
C MET A 431 -19.93 -10.42 -40.28
N THR A 432 -19.23 -9.34 -40.62
CA THR A 432 -18.11 -9.33 -41.58
C THR A 432 -16.85 -8.63 -41.09
N ASP A 433 -16.84 -8.01 -39.90
CA ASP A 433 -15.64 -7.38 -39.32
C ASP A 433 -15.19 -8.16 -38.07
N PRO A 434 -13.90 -8.52 -37.90
CA PRO A 434 -13.43 -9.16 -36.67
C PRO A 434 -13.68 -8.23 -35.49
N CYS A 435 -14.18 -8.75 -34.37
CA CYS A 435 -14.40 -7.95 -33.17
C CYS A 435 -13.05 -7.44 -32.64
N THR A 436 -12.86 -6.12 -32.66
CA THR A 436 -11.65 -5.43 -32.23
C THR A 436 -11.95 -4.46 -31.11
N THR A 437 -10.96 -4.23 -30.26
CA THR A 437 -11.02 -3.19 -29.24
C THR A 437 -11.02 -1.81 -29.90
N LEU A 438 -11.70 -0.86 -29.28
CA LEU A 438 -11.63 0.57 -29.59
C LEU A 438 -10.82 1.26 -28.48
N PRO A 439 -9.53 1.59 -28.71
CA PRO A 439 -8.69 2.24 -27.72
C PRO A 439 -9.32 3.54 -27.19
N GLY A 440 -9.32 3.71 -25.87
CA GLY A 440 -9.92 4.85 -25.17
C GLY A 440 -11.43 4.74 -24.93
N SER A 441 -12.13 3.75 -25.52
CA SER A 441 -13.55 3.50 -25.25
C SER A 441 -13.81 2.16 -24.58
N THR A 442 -13.18 1.09 -25.07
CA THR A 442 -13.32 -0.26 -24.53
C THR A 442 -13.01 -0.28 -23.03
N LEU A 443 -13.77 -1.04 -22.24
CA LEU A 443 -13.74 -1.11 -20.77
C LEU A 443 -14.16 0.15 -20.01
N SER A 444 -13.87 1.34 -20.53
CA SER A 444 -14.06 2.62 -19.82
C SER A 444 -15.43 3.27 -20.04
N HIS A 445 -16.41 2.54 -20.57
CA HIS A 445 -17.78 3.06 -20.79
C HIS A 445 -18.83 2.07 -20.31
N THR A 446 -19.97 2.60 -19.89
CA THR A 446 -21.20 1.84 -19.64
C THR A 446 -21.96 1.58 -20.95
N VAL A 447 -22.88 0.62 -20.93
CA VAL A 447 -23.81 0.37 -22.04
C VAL A 447 -25.24 0.28 -21.48
N GLN A 448 -25.83 1.44 -21.22
CA GLN A 448 -27.21 1.59 -20.74
C GLN A 448 -27.79 2.95 -21.17
N PRO A 449 -29.04 3.01 -21.66
CA PRO A 449 -29.69 4.27 -22.00
C PRO A 449 -29.66 5.28 -20.84
N GLY A 450 -29.29 6.52 -21.14
CA GLY A 450 -29.36 7.60 -20.15
C GLY A 450 -28.22 7.64 -19.12
N ASP A 451 -27.19 6.80 -19.25
CA ASP A 451 -25.95 6.95 -18.47
C ASP A 451 -25.06 8.05 -19.06
N LEU A 452 -24.41 8.84 -18.19
CA LEU A 452 -23.46 9.86 -18.61
C LEU A 452 -22.23 9.23 -19.29
N MET A 453 -21.74 8.13 -18.72
CA MET A 453 -20.57 7.39 -19.21
C MET A 453 -20.93 6.35 -20.27
N ASN A 454 -22.02 6.55 -21.02
CA ASN A 454 -22.40 5.62 -22.08
C ASN A 454 -21.42 5.75 -23.26
N ALA A 455 -21.09 4.63 -23.91
CA ALA A 455 -20.24 4.60 -25.10
C ALA A 455 -20.84 5.35 -26.31
N TYR A 456 -22.13 5.71 -26.25
CA TYR A 456 -22.86 6.37 -27.32
C TYR A 456 -23.50 7.67 -26.84
N ASP A 457 -23.20 8.78 -27.54
CA ASP A 457 -23.96 10.03 -27.38
C ASP A 457 -25.33 9.88 -28.06
N ASN A 458 -26.40 9.99 -27.27
CA ASN A 458 -27.77 9.94 -27.76
C ASN A 458 -28.35 11.34 -28.07
N GLY A 459 -27.51 12.38 -28.03
CA GLY A 459 -27.87 13.76 -28.31
C GLY A 459 -28.66 14.44 -27.19
N THR A 460 -28.82 13.82 -26.02
CA THR A 460 -29.50 14.42 -24.86
C THR A 460 -28.57 15.34 -24.07
N SER A 461 -29.13 16.19 -23.20
CA SER A 461 -28.36 16.99 -22.23
C SER A 461 -28.29 16.26 -20.89
N ASN A 462 -27.76 15.04 -20.89
CA ASN A 462 -27.62 14.27 -19.65
C ASN A 462 -26.50 14.85 -18.79
N ARG A 463 -26.87 15.41 -17.64
CA ARG A 463 -25.95 16.10 -16.72
C ARG A 463 -26.01 15.50 -15.32
N ASP A 464 -26.32 14.22 -15.22
CA ASP A 464 -26.32 13.42 -14.00
C ASP A 464 -25.35 12.25 -14.19
N LEU A 465 -24.45 12.03 -13.23
CA LEU A 465 -23.51 10.91 -13.21
C LEU A 465 -24.20 9.54 -13.35
N GLY A 466 -25.50 9.43 -13.06
CA GLY A 466 -26.25 8.21 -13.34
C GLY A 466 -25.67 7.02 -12.58
N LEU A 467 -25.46 5.92 -13.29
CA LEU A 467 -24.81 4.72 -12.77
C LEU A 467 -23.31 4.90 -12.51
N ALA A 468 -22.66 5.93 -13.07
CA ALA A 468 -21.24 6.20 -12.84
C ALA A 468 -20.95 6.64 -11.40
N LEU A 469 -21.88 7.30 -10.71
CA LEU A 469 -21.68 7.71 -9.31
C LEU A 469 -21.39 6.52 -8.37
N PRO A 470 -22.23 5.47 -8.28
CA PRO A 470 -21.92 4.30 -7.47
C PRO A 470 -20.78 3.43 -8.04
N MET A 471 -20.33 3.65 -9.28
CA MET A 471 -19.10 3.04 -9.80
C MET A 471 -17.87 3.80 -9.27
N LEU A 472 -17.87 5.13 -9.30
CA LEU A 472 -16.84 5.97 -8.70
C LEU A 472 -16.72 5.73 -7.18
N ASP A 473 -17.80 5.39 -6.49
CA ASP A 473 -17.77 5.01 -5.07
C ASP A 473 -16.78 3.85 -4.81
N ALA A 474 -16.72 2.86 -5.71
CA ALA A 474 -15.79 1.73 -5.60
C ALA A 474 -14.32 2.12 -5.89
N LEU A 475 -14.11 3.30 -6.49
CA LEU A 475 -12.79 3.86 -6.79
C LEU A 475 -12.29 4.82 -5.69
N GLY A 476 -13.05 4.97 -4.61
CA GLY A 476 -12.69 5.84 -3.48
C GLY A 476 -13.45 7.15 -3.40
N TRP A 477 -14.40 7.42 -4.31
CA TRP A 477 -15.21 8.65 -4.28
C TRP A 477 -16.40 8.59 -3.31
N SER A 478 -16.62 7.47 -2.63
CA SER A 478 -17.70 7.32 -1.67
C SER A 478 -17.60 8.34 -0.54
N ASN A 479 -18.76 8.86 -0.13
CA ASN A 479 -18.91 9.71 1.06
C ASN A 479 -19.56 8.97 2.23
N ALA A 480 -19.80 7.67 2.10
CA ALA A 480 -20.27 6.84 3.20
C ALA A 480 -19.16 6.69 4.25
N ASP A 481 -19.54 6.61 5.52
CA ASP A 481 -18.61 6.33 6.61
C ASP A 481 -17.89 5.00 6.34
N ALA A 482 -16.55 5.04 6.36
CA ALA A 482 -15.72 3.86 6.19
C ALA A 482 -15.53 3.15 7.54
N PRO A 483 -15.49 1.82 7.57
CA PRO A 483 -15.10 1.10 8.77
C PRO A 483 -13.60 1.32 9.07
N PRO A 484 -13.17 1.28 10.34
CA PRO A 484 -11.75 1.23 10.67
C PRO A 484 -11.05 0.08 9.93
N PRO A 485 -9.82 0.29 9.43
CA PRO A 485 -9.06 -0.77 8.78
C PRO A 485 -8.78 -1.90 9.77
N THR A 486 -8.74 -3.12 9.25
CA THR A 486 -8.25 -4.29 9.99
C THR A 486 -6.84 -4.60 9.51
N TYR A 487 -5.90 -4.66 10.44
CA TYR A 487 -4.52 -4.97 10.13
C TYR A 487 -4.21 -6.43 10.41
N ALA A 488 -3.33 -7.02 9.59
CA ALA A 488 -2.91 -8.40 9.78
C ALA A 488 -2.09 -8.56 11.07
N LEU A 489 -2.42 -9.59 11.85
CA LEU A 489 -1.63 -9.99 13.02
C LEU A 489 -0.79 -11.22 12.64
N PRO A 490 0.55 -11.13 12.68
CA PRO A 490 1.41 -12.24 12.35
C PRO A 490 1.39 -13.30 13.44
N VAL A 491 1.63 -14.55 13.04
CA VAL A 491 1.96 -15.63 13.97
C VAL A 491 3.42 -15.51 14.39
N ALA A 492 3.70 -15.70 15.68
CA ALA A 492 5.06 -15.86 16.17
C ALA A 492 5.60 -17.25 15.78
N GLY A 493 6.85 -17.32 15.37
CA GLY A 493 7.52 -18.56 14.95
C GLY A 493 8.38 -18.36 13.71
N ASN A 494 8.65 -19.49 13.04
CA ASN A 494 9.51 -19.54 11.88
C ASN A 494 8.76 -19.11 10.61
N TRP A 495 9.35 -18.19 9.85
CA TRP A 495 8.88 -17.75 8.54
C TRP A 495 9.98 -17.95 7.50
N PHE A 496 9.59 -18.26 6.27
CA PHE A 496 10.53 -18.46 5.17
C PHE A 496 9.92 -18.03 3.85
N ASP A 497 10.76 -17.85 2.83
CA ASP A 497 10.31 -17.72 1.46
C ASP A 497 10.60 -19.03 0.71
N ARG A 498 9.56 -19.69 0.20
CA ARG A 498 9.73 -20.95 -0.56
C ARG A 498 10.58 -20.81 -1.82
N THR A 499 10.69 -19.60 -2.38
CA THR A 499 11.59 -19.34 -3.53
C THR A 499 13.03 -19.07 -3.09
N HIS A 500 13.28 -18.94 -1.78
CA HIS A 500 14.59 -18.72 -1.18
C HIS A 500 14.87 -19.74 -0.05
N GLY A 501 14.75 -21.04 -0.36
CA GLY A 501 14.89 -22.11 0.62
C GLY A 501 16.26 -22.14 1.31
N GLY A 502 16.30 -22.37 2.62
CA GLY A 502 17.54 -22.35 3.43
C GLY A 502 17.79 -21.03 4.14
N HIS A 503 17.10 -19.96 3.74
CA HIS A 503 17.02 -18.71 4.48
C HIS A 503 15.70 -18.66 5.26
N GLY A 504 15.63 -17.83 6.31
CA GLY A 504 14.37 -17.60 7.01
C GLY A 504 14.50 -16.72 8.25
N LEU A 505 13.36 -16.53 8.90
CA LEU A 505 13.19 -15.67 10.05
C LEU A 505 12.63 -16.45 11.22
N ASP A 506 13.25 -16.29 12.38
CA ASP A 506 12.64 -16.54 13.68
C ASP A 506 11.96 -15.24 14.13
N PHE A 507 10.65 -15.12 13.94
CA PHE A 507 9.87 -13.90 14.19
C PHE A 507 9.04 -14.06 15.46
N GLN A 508 9.40 -13.35 16.53
CA GLN A 508 8.92 -13.70 17.88
C GLN A 508 8.36 -12.51 18.63
N LEU A 509 7.15 -12.70 19.19
CA LEU A 509 6.55 -11.75 20.11
C LEU A 509 7.40 -11.67 21.38
N TYR A 510 7.80 -10.47 21.77
CA TYR A 510 8.51 -10.24 23.03
C TYR A 510 7.58 -9.68 24.11
N SER A 511 6.74 -8.70 23.81
CA SER A 511 5.79 -8.18 24.80
C SER A 511 4.63 -7.50 24.12
N ARG A 512 3.45 -7.61 24.72
CA ARG A 512 2.28 -6.87 24.25
C ARG A 512 2.26 -5.47 24.83
N ASP A 513 1.90 -4.49 24.01
CA ASP A 513 1.77 -3.09 24.42
C ASP A 513 0.63 -2.44 23.63
N ALA A 514 -0.49 -2.21 24.32
CA ALA A 514 -1.70 -1.68 23.71
C ALA A 514 -1.58 -0.22 23.26
N VAL A 515 -0.59 0.53 23.75
CA VAL A 515 -0.40 1.95 23.42
C VAL A 515 0.59 2.08 22.28
N ASN A 516 1.75 1.44 22.42
CA ASN A 516 2.88 1.64 21.51
C ASN A 516 2.96 0.60 20.39
N GLY A 517 2.13 -0.45 20.43
CA GLY A 517 2.23 -1.60 19.55
C GLY A 517 3.18 -2.67 20.10
N ASP A 518 2.85 -3.92 19.79
CA ASP A 518 3.54 -5.10 20.30
C ASP A 518 5.01 -5.12 19.89
N LEU A 519 5.88 -5.47 20.83
CA LEU A 519 7.32 -5.54 20.61
C LEU A 519 7.69 -6.94 20.13
N TYR A 520 8.40 -7.02 19.01
CA TYR A 520 8.88 -8.26 18.39
C TYR A 520 10.40 -8.22 18.22
N PHE A 521 11.05 -9.36 18.34
CA PHE A 521 12.40 -9.54 17.82
C PHE A 521 12.41 -10.53 16.68
N VAL A 522 13.41 -10.39 15.82
CA VAL A 522 13.61 -11.20 14.64
C VAL A 522 15.03 -11.72 14.66
N ILE A 523 15.22 -13.01 14.37
CA ILE A 523 16.52 -13.50 13.89
C ILE A 523 16.39 -13.84 12.42
N PHE A 524 17.11 -13.11 11.58
CA PHE A 524 17.25 -13.44 10.17
C PHE A 524 18.46 -14.35 9.98
N TYR A 525 18.23 -15.65 9.80
CA TYR A 525 19.28 -16.62 9.48
C TYR A 525 19.44 -16.76 7.97
N THR A 526 20.70 -16.74 7.55
CA THR A 526 21.07 -16.62 6.14
C THR A 526 22.51 -17.08 5.92
N PHE A 527 23.10 -16.75 4.77
CA PHE A 527 24.48 -17.07 4.42
C PHE A 527 25.22 -15.85 3.87
N GLU A 528 26.54 -15.83 4.13
CA GLU A 528 27.50 -14.89 3.55
C GLU A 528 27.74 -15.19 2.05
N ASP A 529 28.47 -14.31 1.37
CA ASP A 529 28.80 -14.45 -0.07
C ASP A 529 29.67 -15.68 -0.34
N ASP A 530 30.40 -16.16 0.67
CA ASP A 530 31.18 -17.40 0.65
C ASP A 530 30.38 -18.63 1.14
N ASN A 531 29.05 -18.50 1.20
CA ASN A 531 28.08 -19.51 1.63
C ASN A 531 28.23 -19.98 3.09
N GLN A 532 28.97 -19.25 3.93
CA GLN A 532 29.04 -19.54 5.35
C GLN A 532 27.76 -19.10 6.08
N PRO A 533 27.24 -19.89 7.03
CA PRO A 533 26.01 -19.52 7.74
C PRO A 533 26.24 -18.28 8.61
N GLU A 534 25.29 -17.36 8.61
CA GLU A 534 25.27 -16.19 9.48
C GLU A 534 23.85 -15.86 9.94
N TYR A 535 23.72 -15.02 10.94
CA TYR A 535 22.42 -14.51 11.36
C TYR A 535 22.50 -13.07 11.87
N TYR A 536 21.37 -12.37 11.77
CA TYR A 536 21.17 -11.00 12.20
C TYR A 536 20.03 -10.91 13.19
N LEU A 537 20.10 -9.98 14.14
CA LEU A 537 19.01 -9.70 15.07
C LEU A 537 18.36 -8.37 14.73
N GLY A 538 17.04 -8.37 14.66
CA GLY A 538 16.20 -7.17 14.63
C GLY A 538 15.33 -7.11 15.88
N LEU A 539 14.98 -5.90 16.31
CA LEU A 539 14.01 -5.63 17.37
C LEU A 539 13.15 -4.47 16.86
N GLY A 540 11.84 -4.55 17.02
CA GLY A 540 10.96 -3.55 16.42
C GLY A 540 9.53 -3.71 16.89
N ARG A 541 8.71 -2.69 16.63
CA ARG A 541 7.29 -2.74 16.98
C ARG A 541 6.47 -3.18 15.78
N LEU A 542 5.47 -4.00 16.04
CA LEU A 542 4.41 -4.31 15.10
C LEU A 542 3.31 -3.26 15.26
N ILE A 543 3.14 -2.45 14.23
CA ILE A 543 2.18 -1.35 14.21
C ILE A 543 1.41 -1.45 12.90
N ASP A 544 0.08 -1.46 12.97
CA ASP A 544 -0.77 -1.48 11.78
C ASP A 544 -0.43 -2.63 10.80
N GLY A 545 -0.06 -3.80 11.34
CA GLY A 545 0.33 -4.98 10.56
C GLY A 545 1.69 -4.85 9.86
N LYS A 546 2.50 -3.87 10.25
CA LYS A 546 3.87 -3.64 9.75
C LYS A 546 4.86 -3.79 10.89
N PHE A 547 5.87 -4.64 10.70
CA PHE A 547 7.03 -4.69 11.57
C PHE A 547 8.11 -3.77 11.01
N ILE A 548 8.48 -2.78 11.81
CA ILE A 548 9.54 -1.81 11.46
C ILE A 548 10.71 -2.06 12.41
N GLY A 549 11.84 -2.49 11.84
CA GLY A 549 13.07 -2.69 12.61
C GLY A 549 13.54 -1.38 13.22
N ALA A 550 13.74 -1.39 14.53
CA ALA A 550 14.17 -0.20 15.24
C ALA A 550 15.62 0.12 14.94
N LYS A 551 15.84 1.34 14.42
CA LYS A 551 17.16 1.83 14.06
C LYS A 551 17.92 2.22 15.33
N GLN A 552 19.18 1.81 15.42
CA GLN A 552 20.11 2.27 16.45
C GLN A 552 20.66 3.66 16.09
N ALA A 553 21.44 4.29 16.99
CA ALA A 553 22.03 5.63 16.79
C ALA A 553 22.85 5.82 15.49
N ASN A 554 23.20 4.75 14.78
CA ASN A 554 23.89 4.74 13.49
C ASN A 554 23.01 4.24 12.32
N GLY A 555 21.70 4.21 12.49
CA GLY A 555 20.72 3.78 11.50
C GLY A 555 20.56 2.27 11.36
N ILE A 556 21.25 1.44 12.14
CA ILE A 556 21.21 -0.03 11.99
C ILE A 556 19.93 -0.61 12.60
N ALA A 557 19.12 -1.32 11.82
CA ALA A 557 17.93 -2.05 12.30
C ALA A 557 18.11 -3.58 12.30
N LEU A 558 19.07 -4.10 11.53
CA LEU A 558 19.53 -5.49 11.59
C LEU A 558 20.98 -5.55 12.05
N MET A 559 21.21 -6.22 13.17
CA MET A 559 22.48 -6.24 13.88
C MET A 559 23.14 -7.61 13.78
N ARG A 560 24.41 -7.65 13.36
CA ARG A 560 25.26 -8.83 13.55
C ARG A 560 25.97 -8.73 14.90
N LEU A 561 26.05 -9.82 15.65
CA LEU A 561 26.80 -9.87 16.90
C LEU A 561 28.16 -10.53 16.69
N ARG A 562 29.15 -10.03 17.41
CA ARG A 562 30.47 -10.64 17.56
C ARG A 562 30.66 -11.10 19.00
N TYR A 563 30.91 -12.39 19.18
CA TYR A 563 31.12 -13.02 20.47
C TYR A 563 32.59 -12.93 20.89
N ASN A 564 32.82 -12.60 22.17
CA ASN A 564 34.13 -12.63 22.79
C ASN A 564 34.20 -13.83 23.74
N ALA A 565 35.00 -14.83 23.35
CA ALA A 565 35.17 -16.05 24.11
C ALA A 565 35.87 -15.86 25.46
N ALA A 566 36.67 -14.81 25.65
CA ALA A 566 37.36 -14.56 26.92
C ALA A 566 36.42 -13.97 27.98
N SER A 567 35.50 -13.10 27.57
CA SER A 567 34.56 -12.41 28.46
C SER A 567 33.15 -13.00 28.45
N HIS A 568 32.90 -14.05 27.67
CA HIS A 568 31.57 -14.64 27.43
C HIS A 568 30.48 -13.59 27.12
N SER A 569 30.86 -12.58 26.33
CA SER A 569 30.00 -11.44 26.04
C SER A 569 29.87 -11.21 24.53
N THR A 570 28.85 -10.46 24.14
CA THR A 570 28.62 -10.07 22.74
C THR A 570 28.74 -8.58 22.57
N ALA A 571 29.36 -8.15 21.47
CA ALA A 571 29.33 -6.77 21.00
C ALA A 571 28.64 -6.70 19.63
N ILE A 572 28.02 -5.55 19.34
CA ILE A 572 27.45 -5.27 18.03
C ILE A 572 28.60 -5.12 17.03
N ASP A 573 28.57 -5.86 15.94
CA ASP A 573 29.45 -5.63 14.80
C ASP A 573 28.94 -4.43 13.99
N ARG A 574 29.48 -3.27 14.31
CA ARG A 574 29.08 -1.99 13.69
C ARG A 574 29.49 -1.86 12.22
N THR A 575 30.31 -2.78 11.70
CA THR A 575 30.70 -2.79 10.28
C THR A 575 29.68 -3.49 9.40
N SER A 576 28.74 -4.21 10.00
CA SER A 576 27.70 -4.95 9.31
C SER A 576 26.33 -4.37 9.66
N SER A 577 25.92 -3.33 8.93
CA SER A 577 24.60 -2.73 9.02
C SER A 577 23.58 -3.43 8.14
N GLY A 578 22.32 -3.40 8.57
CA GLY A 578 21.20 -3.74 7.73
C GLY A 578 19.89 -3.07 8.15
N GLN A 579 18.90 -3.15 7.27
CA GLN A 579 17.51 -2.73 7.47
C GLN A 579 16.58 -3.92 7.36
N LEU A 580 15.46 -3.87 8.09
CA LEU A 580 14.38 -4.84 7.97
C LEU A 580 13.03 -4.15 8.12
N PHE A 581 12.17 -4.41 7.16
CA PHE A 581 10.76 -4.04 7.15
C PHE A 581 9.94 -5.25 6.71
N ILE A 582 8.84 -5.55 7.40
CA ILE A 582 7.94 -6.64 7.04
C ILE A 582 6.51 -6.13 7.08
N ASP A 583 5.79 -6.23 5.95
CA ASP A 583 4.38 -5.88 5.86
C ASP A 583 3.52 -7.14 5.72
N PHE A 584 2.64 -7.35 6.69
CA PHE A 584 1.72 -8.49 6.72
C PHE A 584 0.39 -8.16 6.00
N ASN A 585 0.17 -6.91 5.60
CA ASN A 585 -1.07 -6.48 4.98
C ASN A 585 -1.07 -6.77 3.48
N GLN A 586 -2.09 -7.49 3.01
CA GLN A 586 -2.35 -7.72 1.58
C GLN A 586 -1.15 -8.26 0.79
N ALA A 587 -0.23 -8.97 1.45
CA ALA A 587 1.01 -9.47 0.84
C ALA A 587 0.78 -10.35 -0.40
N ALA A 588 -0.34 -11.08 -0.45
CA ALA A 588 -0.76 -11.88 -1.60
C ALA A 588 -0.86 -11.07 -2.92
N GLN A 589 -1.10 -9.76 -2.83
CA GLN A 589 -1.18 -8.88 -4.00
C GLN A 589 0.19 -8.42 -4.49
N SER A 590 1.25 -8.60 -3.68
CA SER A 590 2.59 -8.18 -4.04
C SER A 590 3.16 -9.03 -5.18
N PRO A 591 3.93 -8.44 -6.10
CA PRO A 591 4.60 -9.22 -7.14
C PRO A 591 5.58 -10.27 -6.59
N ALA A 592 6.21 -10.00 -5.45
CA ALA A 592 7.04 -10.99 -4.75
C ALA A 592 6.23 -12.25 -4.39
N CYS A 593 5.00 -12.10 -3.89
CA CYS A 593 4.14 -13.23 -3.55
C CYS A 593 3.43 -13.86 -4.74
N ARG A 594 3.16 -13.10 -5.81
CA ARG A 594 2.58 -13.62 -7.07
C ARG A 594 3.59 -14.40 -7.93
N SER A 595 4.88 -14.32 -7.62
CA SER A 595 5.96 -14.99 -8.37
C SER A 595 5.94 -16.53 -8.29
N ALA A 596 5.21 -17.10 -7.35
CA ALA A 596 5.06 -18.54 -7.17
C ALA A 596 3.66 -18.88 -6.66
N ASP A 597 3.20 -20.12 -6.87
CA ASP A 597 1.98 -20.58 -6.23
C ASP A 597 2.16 -20.57 -4.70
N ARG A 598 1.24 -19.89 -4.00
CA ARG A 598 1.17 -19.77 -2.54
C ARG A 598 -0.08 -20.45 -1.98
N SER A 599 -0.72 -21.32 -2.76
CA SER A 599 -1.81 -22.15 -2.27
C SER A 599 -1.37 -22.93 -1.01
N GLY A 600 -2.24 -22.93 0.00
CA GLY A 600 -1.99 -23.56 1.29
C GLY A 600 -1.19 -22.73 2.31
N ALA A 601 -0.64 -21.57 1.96
CA ALA A 601 -0.04 -20.66 2.93
C ALA A 601 -1.12 -20.10 3.87
N SER A 602 -0.93 -20.21 5.19
CA SER A 602 -1.90 -19.70 6.18
C SER A 602 -1.86 -18.18 6.33
N ALA A 603 -0.73 -17.56 5.99
CA ALA A 603 -0.52 -16.13 5.97
C ALA A 603 0.63 -15.82 5.01
N LEU A 604 0.71 -14.58 4.54
CA LEU A 604 1.79 -14.08 3.70
C LEU A 604 2.29 -12.74 4.25
N ALA A 605 3.57 -12.46 4.06
CA ALA A 605 4.17 -11.17 4.37
C ALA A 605 5.17 -10.76 3.29
N VAL A 606 5.34 -9.46 3.09
CA VAL A 606 6.39 -8.91 2.22
C VAL A 606 7.52 -8.40 3.09
N MET A 607 8.68 -9.04 2.98
CA MET A 607 9.89 -8.64 3.69
C MET A 607 10.81 -7.85 2.76
N LYS A 608 11.14 -6.62 3.16
CA LYS A 608 12.22 -5.83 2.58
C LYS A 608 13.40 -5.84 3.52
N TRP A 609 14.57 -6.16 2.99
CA TRP A 609 15.80 -6.13 3.76
C TRP A 609 16.93 -5.48 2.96
N SER A 610 17.88 -4.88 3.68
CA SER A 610 19.17 -4.50 3.12
C SER A 610 20.28 -4.89 4.08
N ILE A 611 21.38 -5.42 3.57
CA ILE A 611 22.52 -5.89 4.37
C ILE A 611 23.79 -5.66 3.54
N ARG A 612 24.77 -4.91 4.07
CA ARG A 612 26.07 -4.67 3.41
C ARG A 612 26.01 -4.21 1.95
N GLY A 613 24.97 -3.46 1.56
CA GLY A 613 24.77 -2.96 0.20
C GLY A 613 23.88 -3.84 -0.69
N ASP A 614 23.63 -5.08 -0.29
CA ASP A 614 22.60 -5.91 -0.91
C ASP A 614 21.22 -5.48 -0.42
N SER A 615 20.21 -5.64 -1.27
CA SER A 615 18.80 -5.54 -0.89
C SER A 615 17.94 -6.46 -1.73
N ALA A 616 16.82 -6.91 -1.15
CA ALA A 616 15.80 -7.65 -1.87
C ALA A 616 14.43 -7.52 -1.19
N THR A 617 13.40 -7.94 -1.94
CA THR A 617 12.04 -8.14 -1.43
C THR A 617 11.68 -9.60 -1.53
N TRP A 618 11.31 -10.22 -0.41
CA TRP A 618 10.95 -11.64 -0.31
C TRP A 618 9.50 -11.81 0.12
N CYS A 619 8.86 -12.89 -0.33
CA CYS A 619 7.51 -13.25 0.10
C CYS A 619 7.57 -14.36 1.16
N LEU A 620 7.34 -13.96 2.41
CA LEU A 620 7.39 -14.85 3.53
C LEU A 620 6.05 -15.54 3.78
N GLU A 621 6.13 -16.76 4.29
CA GLU A 621 5.02 -17.51 4.84
C GLU A 621 5.46 -18.25 6.12
N PRO A 622 4.55 -18.52 7.06
CA PRO A 622 4.87 -19.32 8.23
C PRO A 622 5.28 -20.73 7.81
N ALA A 623 6.40 -21.22 8.34
CA ALA A 623 6.83 -22.61 8.13
C ALA A 623 5.88 -23.61 8.80
N VAL A 624 5.19 -23.17 9.85
CA VAL A 624 4.27 -23.97 10.64
C VAL A 624 3.02 -23.15 10.94
N PRO A 625 1.81 -23.68 10.65
CA PRO A 625 0.58 -23.04 11.09
C PRO A 625 0.34 -23.28 12.58
N ALA A 626 -0.26 -22.31 13.29
CA ALA A 626 -0.52 -22.41 14.74
C ALA A 626 -1.25 -23.70 15.15
N ALA A 627 -2.18 -24.20 14.32
CA ALA A 627 -2.92 -25.44 14.58
C ALA A 627 -2.05 -26.71 14.60
N ALA A 628 -0.83 -26.65 14.07
CA ALA A 628 0.12 -27.77 14.09
C ALA A 628 0.91 -27.86 15.40
N HIS A 629 0.79 -26.89 16.31
CA HIS A 629 1.55 -26.85 17.56
C HIS A 629 1.03 -27.86 18.59
N THR A 630 1.92 -28.37 19.45
CA THR A 630 1.53 -29.34 20.50
C THR A 630 0.95 -28.66 21.74
N THR A 631 0.36 -29.46 22.63
CA THR A 631 0.01 -29.04 23.99
C THR A 631 0.75 -29.92 25.02
N PRO A 632 1.55 -29.35 25.94
CA PRO A 632 1.94 -27.93 26.03
C PRO A 632 2.86 -27.50 24.86
N ASP A 633 2.71 -26.27 24.41
CA ASP A 633 3.51 -25.72 23.32
C ASP A 633 4.85 -25.16 23.83
N PHE A 634 5.96 -25.76 23.38
CA PHE A 634 7.32 -25.29 23.68
C PHE A 634 7.90 -24.36 22.59
N SER A 635 7.08 -23.98 21.60
CA SER A 635 7.53 -23.13 20.50
C SER A 635 7.91 -21.74 21.00
N GLY A 636 8.91 -21.15 20.35
CA GLY A 636 9.43 -19.83 20.70
C GLY A 636 10.94 -19.80 20.74
N HIS A 637 11.50 -18.66 21.15
CA HIS A 637 12.94 -18.50 21.28
C HIS A 637 13.39 -18.75 22.71
N TRP A 638 14.47 -19.50 22.86
CA TRP A 638 15.05 -19.92 24.14
C TRP A 638 16.52 -19.51 24.23
N TYR A 639 16.98 -19.21 25.44
CA TYR A 639 18.38 -18.86 25.70
C TYR A 639 18.90 -19.49 26.99
N GLY A 640 20.21 -19.46 27.20
CA GLY A 640 20.91 -20.16 28.30
C GLY A 640 20.61 -19.70 29.73
N GLY A 641 19.71 -18.73 29.94
CA GLY A 641 19.22 -18.35 31.29
C GLY A 641 20.21 -17.66 32.23
N ASN A 642 21.51 -17.77 31.95
CA ASN A 642 22.61 -17.28 32.76
C ASN A 642 23.14 -15.95 32.20
N PRO A 643 23.13 -14.85 32.98
CA PRO A 643 23.64 -13.55 32.53
C PRO A 643 25.15 -13.54 32.22
N ASN A 644 25.91 -14.54 32.69
CA ASN A 644 27.34 -14.70 32.41
C ASN A 644 27.64 -15.60 31.20
N ASP A 645 26.61 -16.10 30.51
CA ASP A 645 26.76 -16.95 29.33
C ASP A 645 25.82 -16.47 28.22
N LEU A 646 26.27 -15.42 27.51
CA LEU A 646 25.47 -14.71 26.52
C LEU A 646 26.01 -14.93 25.11
N GLY A 647 25.13 -14.87 24.11
CA GLY A 647 25.55 -14.84 22.70
C GLY A 647 25.17 -16.06 21.89
N TRP A 648 24.41 -16.96 22.50
CA TRP A 648 23.78 -18.09 21.84
C TRP A 648 22.31 -18.17 22.26
N GLY A 649 21.53 -18.95 21.53
CA GLY A 649 20.11 -19.21 21.77
C GLY A 649 19.58 -20.23 20.78
N MET A 650 18.28 -20.51 20.82
CA MET A 650 17.64 -21.35 19.83
C MET A 650 16.17 -21.01 19.63
N GLU A 651 15.71 -21.09 18.39
CA GLU A 651 14.30 -21.23 18.09
C GLU A 651 13.90 -22.70 18.34
N LEU A 652 12.77 -22.91 19.00
CA LEU A 652 12.09 -24.20 19.09
C LEU A 652 10.73 -24.13 18.41
N LEU A 653 10.36 -25.21 17.70
CA LEU A 653 9.03 -25.44 17.14
C LEU A 653 8.54 -26.81 17.62
N SER A 654 7.45 -26.83 18.40
CA SER A 654 6.90 -28.03 19.01
C SER A 654 5.60 -28.44 18.32
N LEU A 655 5.64 -29.52 17.54
CA LEU A 655 4.65 -29.82 16.51
C LEU A 655 3.99 -31.19 16.69
N ASN A 656 2.71 -31.29 16.32
CA ASN A 656 2.01 -32.55 16.20
C ASN A 656 2.42 -33.22 14.89
N GLY A 657 3.01 -34.40 15.00
CA GLY A 657 3.34 -35.29 13.89
C GLY A 657 2.14 -36.14 13.46
N PRO A 658 2.30 -36.90 12.36
CA PRO A 658 1.31 -37.89 11.94
C PRO A 658 1.01 -38.88 13.09
N ALA A 659 -0.26 -39.27 13.23
CA ALA A 659 -0.72 -40.20 14.27
C ALA A 659 -0.48 -39.74 15.74
N GLY A 660 -0.33 -38.43 15.98
CA GLY A 660 -0.22 -37.87 17.34
C GLY A 660 1.18 -37.94 17.97
N GLN A 661 2.20 -38.33 17.20
CA GLN A 661 3.59 -38.28 17.65
C GLN A 661 4.04 -36.84 17.86
N ARG A 662 4.88 -36.57 18.85
CA ARG A 662 5.45 -35.23 19.05
C ARG A 662 6.68 -35.04 18.18
N ARG A 663 6.74 -33.94 17.44
CA ARG A 663 7.91 -33.49 16.67
C ARG A 663 8.47 -32.23 17.29
N LEU A 664 9.78 -32.08 17.22
CA LEU A 664 10.46 -30.89 17.72
C LEU A 664 11.53 -30.49 16.70
N VAL A 665 11.51 -29.23 16.28
CA VAL A 665 12.54 -28.65 15.42
C VAL A 665 13.25 -27.58 16.23
N ALA A 666 14.58 -27.53 16.14
CA ALA A 666 15.37 -26.50 16.80
C ALA A 666 16.35 -25.87 15.81
N VAL A 667 16.37 -24.53 15.74
CA VAL A 667 17.41 -23.76 15.06
C VAL A 667 18.30 -23.15 16.14
N VAL A 668 19.54 -23.62 16.24
CA VAL A 668 20.51 -23.21 17.25
C VAL A 668 21.42 -22.13 16.69
N TYR A 669 21.50 -20.99 17.37
CA TYR A 669 22.36 -19.85 17.05
C TYR A 669 23.56 -19.85 17.98
N TYR A 670 24.78 -19.89 17.44
CA TYR A 670 26.01 -20.03 18.23
C TYR A 670 27.20 -19.30 17.59
N PRO A 671 28.24 -18.96 18.36
CA PRO A 671 29.46 -18.36 17.82
C PRO A 671 30.50 -19.39 17.35
N ASP A 672 31.25 -19.07 16.30
CA ASP A 672 32.46 -19.80 15.88
C ASP A 672 33.71 -19.40 16.70
N LEU A 673 34.86 -20.03 16.44
CA LEU A 673 36.13 -19.75 17.14
C LEU A 673 36.62 -18.31 16.96
N GLN A 674 36.17 -17.60 15.92
CA GLN A 674 36.49 -16.19 15.67
C GLN A 674 35.40 -15.23 16.22
N GLY A 675 34.40 -15.79 16.89
CA GLY A 675 33.26 -15.06 17.44
C GLY A 675 32.21 -14.68 16.40
N ARG A 676 32.25 -15.23 15.19
CA ARG A 676 31.25 -14.97 14.14
C ARG A 676 29.98 -15.77 14.42
N SER A 677 28.86 -15.13 14.11
CA SER A 677 27.51 -15.73 14.23
C SER A 677 27.35 -16.90 13.25
N ARG A 678 26.94 -18.07 13.75
CA ARG A 678 26.62 -19.32 13.01
C ARG A 678 25.26 -19.86 13.44
N TRP A 679 24.68 -20.72 12.61
CA TRP A 679 23.45 -21.41 12.96
C TRP A 679 23.47 -22.87 12.51
N ALA A 680 22.75 -23.72 13.22
CA ALA A 680 22.58 -25.15 12.95
C ALA A 680 21.14 -25.56 13.22
N ILE A 681 20.69 -26.68 12.64
CA ILE A 681 19.33 -27.17 12.76
C ILE A 681 19.30 -28.63 13.23
N THR A 682 18.29 -28.98 14.01
CA THR A 682 17.89 -30.37 14.25
C THR A 682 16.39 -30.51 14.11
N ALA A 683 15.94 -31.68 13.68
CA ALA A 683 14.53 -32.02 13.54
C ALA A 683 14.28 -33.42 14.09
N LEU A 684 13.22 -33.54 14.88
CA LEU A 684 12.93 -34.68 15.72
C LEU A 684 11.53 -35.19 15.43
N SER A 685 11.38 -36.50 15.44
CA SER A 685 10.08 -37.17 15.35
C SER A 685 9.96 -38.16 16.48
N ASP A 686 8.75 -38.26 17.04
CA ASP A 686 8.40 -39.14 18.16
C ASP A 686 9.27 -38.93 19.41
N VAL A 687 9.41 -37.67 19.82
CA VAL A 687 10.28 -37.27 20.95
C VAL A 687 9.47 -36.92 22.20
N ASP A 688 9.91 -37.39 23.37
CA ASP A 688 9.46 -36.87 24.66
C ASP A 688 10.28 -35.60 25.00
N PRO A 689 9.67 -34.39 25.01
CA PRO A 689 10.38 -33.16 25.33
C PRO A 689 11.02 -33.20 26.73
N ALA A 690 10.47 -33.97 27.68
CA ALA A 690 11.00 -34.08 29.04
C ALA A 690 12.28 -34.93 29.12
N SER A 691 12.59 -35.73 28.10
CA SER A 691 13.78 -36.58 28.07
C SER A 691 14.19 -36.92 26.64
N THR A 692 14.81 -35.96 25.95
CA THR A 692 15.31 -36.25 24.60
C THR A 692 16.61 -37.07 24.64
N PRO A 693 16.84 -38.00 23.69
CA PRO A 693 18.16 -38.62 23.50
C PRO A 693 19.19 -37.59 22.99
N ALA A 694 20.45 -37.99 22.79
CA ALA A 694 21.41 -37.12 22.10
C ALA A 694 21.09 -37.08 20.59
N LEU A 695 20.87 -35.88 20.06
CA LEU A 695 20.31 -35.65 18.73
C LEU A 695 21.35 -35.03 17.83
N SER A 696 21.40 -35.43 16.57
CA SER A 696 22.33 -34.81 15.62
C SER A 696 21.96 -33.35 15.36
N LEU A 697 22.92 -32.45 15.58
CA LEU A 697 22.88 -31.07 15.09
C LEU A 697 23.54 -31.02 13.72
N ASN A 698 22.87 -30.38 12.77
CA ASN A 698 23.35 -30.28 11.40
C ASN A 698 23.56 -28.82 11.00
N GLU A 699 24.70 -28.54 10.36
CA GLU A 699 24.90 -27.28 9.65
C GLU A 699 24.32 -27.40 8.24
N VAL A 700 23.49 -26.44 7.84
CA VAL A 700 22.94 -26.39 6.49
C VAL A 700 24.00 -25.80 5.56
N THR A 701 24.25 -26.44 4.44
CA THR A 701 25.00 -25.88 3.32
C THR A 701 24.03 -25.13 2.41
N GLY A 702 24.06 -23.80 2.50
CA GLY A 702 23.20 -22.91 1.70
C GLY A 702 23.97 -22.13 0.65
N TYR A 703 23.42 -20.98 0.29
CA TYR A 703 23.90 -20.11 -0.78
C TYR A 703 23.70 -18.65 -0.40
N CYS A 704 24.44 -17.73 -1.03
CA CYS A 704 24.35 -16.30 -0.72
C CYS A 704 22.92 -15.74 -0.94
N ARG A 705 22.54 -14.70 -0.19
CA ARG A 705 21.18 -14.11 -0.20
C ARG A 705 20.64 -13.72 -1.58
N THR A 706 21.52 -13.26 -2.46
CA THR A 706 21.18 -12.77 -3.81
C THR A 706 21.51 -13.78 -4.91
N CYS A 707 22.08 -14.93 -4.52
CA CYS A 707 22.41 -16.00 -5.45
C CYS A 707 21.15 -16.78 -5.84
N PRO A 708 21.07 -17.30 -7.07
CA PRO A 708 20.00 -18.22 -7.45
C PRO A 708 19.97 -19.45 -6.54
N PRO A 709 18.79 -19.93 -6.13
CA PRO A 709 18.69 -21.17 -5.36
C PRO A 709 19.32 -22.36 -6.08
N PRO A 710 20.05 -23.24 -5.39
CA PRO A 710 20.62 -24.44 -5.98
C PRO A 710 19.51 -25.39 -6.43
N ALA A 711 19.64 -25.94 -7.64
CA ALA A 711 18.63 -26.83 -8.23
C ALA A 711 18.33 -28.09 -7.39
N GLY A 712 19.28 -28.52 -6.56
CA GLY A 712 19.13 -29.67 -5.65
C GLY A 712 18.63 -29.34 -4.24
N GLY A 713 18.29 -28.06 -3.97
CA GLY A 713 17.99 -27.58 -2.63
C GLY A 713 19.23 -27.51 -1.73
N THR A 714 19.00 -27.23 -0.44
CA THR A 714 20.06 -27.21 0.57
C THR A 714 20.38 -28.61 1.08
N THR A 715 21.64 -28.83 1.46
CA THR A 715 22.08 -30.08 2.11
C THR A 715 22.47 -29.79 3.56
N ALA A 716 22.60 -30.82 4.39
CA ALA A 716 22.97 -30.65 5.79
C ALA A 716 24.07 -31.64 6.18
N ARG A 717 25.02 -31.19 7.01
CA ARG A 717 26.11 -32.01 7.54
C ARG A 717 26.05 -32.07 9.07
N ALA A 718 26.20 -33.25 9.65
CA ALA A 718 26.26 -33.40 11.10
C ALA A 718 27.53 -32.72 11.66
N ILE A 719 27.36 -31.83 12.63
CA ILE A 719 28.45 -31.06 13.26
C ILE A 719 28.54 -31.26 14.77
N GLY A 720 27.59 -31.99 15.36
CA GLY A 720 27.51 -32.12 16.80
C GLY A 720 26.24 -32.79 17.30
N THR A 721 26.00 -32.66 18.59
CA THR A 721 24.83 -33.20 19.28
C THR A 721 24.15 -32.16 20.17
N ILE A 722 22.83 -32.28 20.31
CA ILE A 722 22.02 -31.55 21.29
C ILE A 722 21.17 -32.53 22.11
N ARG A 723 20.98 -32.22 23.39
CA ARG A 723 20.04 -32.90 24.29
C ARG A 723 19.23 -31.84 25.02
N LEU A 724 17.92 -31.97 24.99
CA LEU A 724 16.95 -31.10 25.65
C LEU A 724 16.19 -31.85 26.76
N LYS A 725 15.87 -31.11 27.82
CA LYS A 725 14.86 -31.46 28.82
C LYS A 725 13.93 -30.25 28.93
N LEU A 726 12.71 -30.38 28.43
CA LEU A 726 11.69 -29.35 28.37
C LEU A 726 10.47 -29.81 29.18
N THR A 727 10.04 -28.97 30.11
CA THR A 727 8.99 -29.30 31.07
C THR A 727 7.93 -28.22 31.18
N GLN A 728 8.33 -26.94 31.07
CA GLN A 728 7.42 -25.80 31.10
C GLN A 728 7.87 -24.68 30.13
N PRO A 729 6.99 -24.13 29.29
CA PRO A 729 7.29 -22.96 28.46
C PRO A 729 7.24 -21.67 29.30
N THR A 730 8.29 -21.38 30.07
CA THR A 730 8.32 -20.25 31.02
C THR A 730 9.48 -19.29 30.78
N ARG A 731 9.17 -18.00 30.96
CA ARG A 731 10.13 -16.88 30.97
C ARG A 731 10.82 -16.66 32.31
N VAL A 732 10.27 -17.24 33.37
CA VAL A 732 10.86 -17.17 34.71
C VAL A 732 11.77 -18.38 34.84
N GLU A 733 13.08 -18.15 35.04
CA GLU A 733 14.03 -19.16 35.50
C GLU A 733 13.41 -19.87 36.71
N PRO A 734 12.98 -21.14 36.59
CA PRO A 734 12.46 -21.85 37.75
C PRO A 734 13.59 -22.03 38.76
N ALA A 735 13.33 -21.79 40.05
CA ALA A 735 14.32 -21.92 41.13
C ALA A 735 14.94 -23.34 41.24
N ASP A 736 14.37 -24.31 40.53
CA ASP A 736 14.67 -25.74 40.49
C ASP A 736 15.21 -26.24 39.14
N GLY A 737 15.32 -25.38 38.12
CA GLY A 737 16.11 -25.72 36.93
C GLY A 737 15.49 -26.78 36.00
N VAL A 738 14.18 -26.69 35.78
CA VAL A 738 13.42 -27.78 35.16
C VAL A 738 13.70 -27.92 33.66
N ASN A 739 13.98 -26.82 32.96
CA ASN A 739 14.41 -26.83 31.57
C ASN A 739 15.95 -26.81 31.46
N ARG A 740 16.50 -27.72 30.65
CA ARG A 740 17.95 -27.92 30.48
C ARG A 740 18.32 -28.23 29.05
N VAL A 741 19.54 -27.86 28.69
CA VAL A 741 20.15 -28.24 27.42
C VAL A 741 21.63 -28.64 27.58
N SER A 742 22.04 -29.67 26.85
CA SER A 742 23.45 -29.95 26.54
C SER A 742 23.66 -29.81 25.04
N ILE A 743 24.66 -29.02 24.62
CA ILE A 743 25.06 -28.81 23.23
C ILE A 743 26.54 -29.13 23.11
N ALA A 744 26.92 -29.92 22.12
CA ALA A 744 28.31 -30.17 21.76
C ALA A 744 28.48 -30.08 20.25
N ILE A 745 29.07 -28.98 19.78
CA ILE A 745 29.41 -28.73 18.37
C ILE A 745 30.92 -28.75 18.23
N SER A 746 31.43 -29.52 17.26
CA SER A 746 32.85 -29.58 16.95
C SER A 746 33.08 -29.61 15.45
N ILE A 747 33.60 -28.52 14.91
CA ILE A 747 33.99 -28.38 13.51
C ILE A 747 35.48 -28.02 13.50
N PRO A 748 36.37 -28.90 13.03
CA PRO A 748 37.82 -28.67 13.07
C PRO A 748 38.22 -27.32 12.47
N GLY A 749 38.90 -26.49 13.25
CA GLY A 749 39.39 -25.16 12.84
C GLY A 749 38.31 -24.07 12.72
N VAL A 750 37.03 -24.41 12.90
CA VAL A 750 35.91 -23.48 12.70
C VAL A 750 35.18 -23.21 14.01
N ALA A 751 34.69 -24.24 14.71
CA ALA A 751 33.86 -24.08 15.90
C ALA A 751 34.15 -25.16 16.96
N ASP A 752 34.22 -24.77 18.22
CA ASP A 752 34.14 -25.65 19.39
C ASP A 752 33.19 -25.00 20.40
N PHE A 753 31.92 -25.40 20.37
CA PHE A 753 30.87 -24.81 21.19
C PHE A 753 30.24 -25.91 22.06
N ARG A 754 30.51 -25.84 23.36
CA ARG A 754 30.06 -26.83 24.35
C ARG A 754 29.35 -26.18 25.53
N ARG A 755 28.17 -26.69 25.85
CA ARG A 755 27.40 -26.40 27.06
C ARG A 755 26.85 -27.72 27.57
N ASP A 756 27.04 -28.02 28.84
CA ASP A 756 26.55 -29.28 29.41
C ASP A 756 25.60 -28.99 30.57
N ASP A 757 24.38 -29.51 30.44
CA ASP A 757 23.29 -29.40 31.41
C ASP A 757 23.05 -27.97 31.92
N VAL A 758 23.09 -27.00 31.02
CA VAL A 758 22.86 -25.58 31.36
C VAL A 758 21.37 -25.25 31.40
N PRO A 759 20.94 -24.24 32.17
CA PRO A 759 19.57 -23.76 32.15
C PRO A 759 19.12 -23.32 30.77
N LEU A 760 17.81 -23.44 30.52
CA LEU A 760 17.17 -22.95 29.32
C LEU A 760 15.89 -22.21 29.68
N THR A 761 15.79 -20.94 29.28
CA THR A 761 14.67 -20.06 29.62
C THR A 761 14.07 -19.45 28.36
N LEU A 762 12.74 -19.35 28.33
CA LEU A 762 12.02 -18.77 27.19
C LEU A 762 12.26 -17.26 27.16
N LEU A 763 12.68 -16.76 26.00
CA LEU A 763 12.84 -15.34 25.71
C LEU A 763 11.57 -14.75 25.08
N SER A 764 10.96 -15.44 24.12
CA SER A 764 9.72 -15.01 23.47
C SER A 764 8.55 -15.10 24.44
N ALA A 765 7.44 -14.43 24.13
CA ALA A 765 6.21 -14.57 24.88
C ALA A 765 5.82 -16.05 24.82
N PRO A 766 5.33 -16.63 25.93
CA PRO A 766 4.76 -17.97 25.86
C PRO A 766 3.70 -18.00 24.75
N PRO A 767 3.64 -19.07 23.95
CA PRO A 767 2.54 -19.27 23.02
C PRO A 767 1.21 -19.08 23.75
N ASP A 768 0.28 -18.31 23.17
CA ASP A 768 -1.06 -18.18 23.76
C ASP A 768 -1.68 -19.59 23.86
N PRO A 769 -2.31 -19.96 24.99
CA PRO A 769 -2.90 -21.27 25.19
C PRO A 769 -4.11 -21.58 24.30
#